data_AF-A0A2W4QHG6-F1
#
_entry.id   AF-A0A2W4QHG6-F1
#
_cell.length_a   1.000
_cell.length_b   1.000
_cell.length_c   1.000
_cell.angle_alpha   90.00
_cell.angle_beta   90.00
_cell.angle_gamma   90.00
#
_symmetry.space_group_name_H-M   'P 1'
#
loop_
_entity.id
_entity.type
_entity.pdbx_description
1 polymer ?
#
loop_
_entity_poly.entity_id
_entity_poly.type
_entity_poly.pdbx_seq_one_letter_code
_entity_poly.pdbx_strand_id
1 'polypeptide(L)'
;MKAAIQLRKALNQKFPKQFELDIGEGSFVLLTIISNQFEKLTRKERLEQVEPLINNAGLTPGIIELYTPEEATNEGVTLQTKDDTFPLSWQDAAAMLSAGKTSFAKPPKHPIKRIVFYSYKGGVGRTTALIQTAFQLARQGKRVVLVDMDVEAPGLQALLPSIGKPVDEGLIDYLWERQTCFFDEHHQPKIELTNIIYSIKDSQSRRDLFIVPAGKIGQRYLQRLSILSTTHLFSETTDPWYQFEEELWNQYQPDIMLIDARTGLNEWGGLSLLRLAEEAFFVLYPSQQNAEGVCFIRDILKELNGVQAKLVLSSIPEGAIGRSLVEKIEPYLNLDVIISEGEEIKEDVIRIPYLPDIAASYQFPVENALTWYTPLVNVLLEVSGIEKIKEVLAESDRLELIRSLNFPERNAASILDTDFDAIFQKTADFDRCLEDQVWVIRGRKGTGKSTLYTLFTQHRENAEKRSRGRLVNVEIISGHGVSNSFKPNADVFSDIQKKINADDTDWLSLWRAYAVIRLYQSCPEFSDIIKKAKLSGLYSRLQYNFNTTEYTVWESKHTAKLLEFVTDIKLNGLCRDAITHLNSNLKTKNQKIWLLYDDLDQDIKENTPWQKEALGGLMRLIYDTNNNSLYQIRFKVFLREDIWSNLIFTNKSHFGDARTLLLQWGTEDFFRLAYRLAIGGSEKFRSLANRMAPLVENTLDESNEESLRQLLSPLWGLRRQKIQNAYVSTWVYSRLTDSSGNTYPRSLTILLSRAKEVELQQPQGKSAPNDHLLRWNSLTKGLEAASIERCDAIKNEYPELSEFFNNIGDLGSLFSEKQLKDFWQKSTQLHTQFDAFDTFLKRLKDIGMLQDKKYSQKYNYAIANIYIDGFNIRTMGQKNNSAQVPISDA
;
A
#
# COMPACT_ATOMS: atom_id res chain seq x y z
N MET A 1 -35.98 15.67 -6.90
CA MET A 1 -34.62 16.26 -6.93
C MET A 1 -34.04 16.39 -8.36
N LYS A 2 -33.74 15.31 -9.10
CA LYS A 2 -33.15 15.42 -10.48
C LYS A 2 -33.96 16.29 -11.45
N ALA A 3 -35.28 16.17 -11.46
CA ALA A 3 -36.19 17.01 -12.25
C ALA A 3 -36.08 18.51 -11.90
N ALA A 4 -35.99 18.84 -10.61
CA ALA A 4 -35.82 20.20 -10.10
C ALA A 4 -34.52 20.84 -10.60
N ILE A 5 -33.42 20.10 -10.52
CA ILE A 5 -32.09 20.52 -10.97
C ILE A 5 -32.11 20.80 -12.48
N GLN A 6 -32.76 19.92 -13.26
CA GLN A 6 -32.90 20.10 -14.70
C GLN A 6 -33.70 21.37 -15.05
N LEU A 7 -34.83 21.60 -14.38
CA LEU A 7 -35.63 22.81 -14.57
C LEU A 7 -34.85 24.07 -14.19
N ARG A 8 -34.22 24.10 -13.01
CA ARG A 8 -33.41 25.24 -12.56
C ARG A 8 -32.27 25.54 -13.53
N LYS A 9 -31.61 24.52 -14.09
CA LYS A 9 -30.56 24.70 -15.10
C LYS A 9 -31.09 25.35 -16.38
N ALA A 10 -32.25 24.92 -16.86
CA ALA A 10 -32.90 25.51 -18.02
C ALA A 10 -33.35 26.97 -17.76
N LEU A 11 -33.91 27.23 -16.57
CA LEU A 11 -34.30 28.58 -16.15
C LEU A 11 -33.08 29.50 -15.99
N ASN A 12 -31.98 29.04 -15.39
CA ASN A 12 -30.73 29.81 -15.29
C ASN A 12 -30.14 30.18 -16.66
N GLN A 13 -30.32 29.33 -17.68
CA GLN A 13 -29.87 29.63 -19.04
C GLN A 13 -30.73 30.71 -19.72
N LYS A 14 -32.03 30.76 -19.42
CA LYS A 14 -33.01 31.63 -20.09
C LYS A 14 -33.28 32.94 -19.34
N PHE A 15 -33.28 32.88 -18.01
CA PHE A 15 -33.60 33.95 -17.07
C PHE A 15 -32.52 34.02 -15.96
N PRO A 16 -31.28 34.35 -16.28
CA PRO A 16 -30.19 34.34 -15.30
C PRO A 16 -30.47 35.33 -14.16
N LYS A 17 -30.49 34.84 -12.91
CA LYS A 17 -30.76 35.64 -11.69
C LYS A 17 -32.10 36.41 -11.68
N GLN A 18 -33.05 35.96 -12.49
CA GLN A 18 -34.34 36.63 -12.72
C GLN A 18 -35.55 35.80 -12.27
N PHE A 19 -35.33 34.75 -11.47
CA PHE A 19 -36.41 33.88 -11.02
C PHE A 19 -36.22 33.35 -9.61
N GLU A 20 -37.34 33.00 -8.99
CA GLU A 20 -37.46 32.23 -7.78
C GLU A 20 -38.24 30.94 -8.09
N LEU A 21 -37.69 29.80 -7.70
CA LEU A 21 -38.24 28.48 -8.00
C LEU A 21 -38.33 27.70 -6.70
N ASP A 22 -39.50 27.13 -6.45
CA ASP A 22 -39.75 26.12 -5.43
C ASP A 22 -40.61 24.99 -6.03
N ILE A 23 -40.55 23.81 -5.41
CA ILE A 23 -41.32 22.64 -5.82
C ILE A 23 -42.09 22.11 -4.62
N GLY A 24 -43.41 22.30 -4.67
CA GLY A 24 -44.33 21.83 -3.64
C GLY A 24 -44.57 20.32 -3.68
N GLU A 25 -45.33 19.84 -2.69
CA GLU A 25 -45.78 18.45 -2.66
C GLU A 25 -46.51 18.06 -3.96
N GLY A 26 -46.32 16.83 -4.44
CA GLY A 26 -46.91 16.38 -5.70
C GLY A 26 -46.17 16.84 -6.97
N SER A 27 -44.98 17.44 -6.85
CA SER A 27 -44.15 17.93 -7.97
C SER A 27 -44.73 19.15 -8.70
N PHE A 28 -45.55 19.96 -8.00
CA PHE A 28 -46.06 21.23 -8.52
C PHE A 28 -44.98 22.32 -8.45
N VAL A 29 -44.78 23.02 -9.57
CA VAL A 29 -43.82 24.12 -9.67
C VAL A 29 -44.44 25.43 -9.18
N LEU A 30 -43.77 26.06 -8.22
CA LEU A 30 -43.99 27.42 -7.78
C LEU A 30 -42.87 28.28 -8.37
N LEU A 31 -43.20 29.16 -9.30
CA LEU A 31 -42.19 29.88 -10.09
C LEU A 31 -42.58 31.33 -10.30
N THR A 32 -41.75 32.22 -9.77
CA THR A 32 -41.86 33.66 -10.00
C THR A 32 -40.70 34.10 -10.88
N ILE A 33 -40.97 34.77 -12.00
CA ILE A 33 -39.94 35.32 -12.91
C ILE A 33 -40.17 36.81 -13.09
N ILE A 34 -39.13 37.62 -12.88
CA ILE A 34 -39.12 39.05 -13.18
C ILE A 34 -38.14 39.29 -14.33
N SER A 35 -38.64 39.62 -15.53
CA SER A 35 -37.78 39.79 -16.70
C SER A 35 -38.30 40.84 -17.69
N ASN A 36 -37.38 41.63 -18.25
CA ASN A 36 -37.67 42.55 -19.36
C ASN A 36 -38.15 41.80 -20.62
N GLN A 37 -37.86 40.50 -20.74
CA GLN A 37 -38.31 39.67 -21.86
C GLN A 37 -39.85 39.56 -21.94
N PHE A 38 -40.57 39.95 -20.88
CA PHE A 38 -42.03 39.93 -20.82
C PHE A 38 -42.71 41.23 -21.23
N GLU A 39 -41.94 42.28 -21.56
CA GLU A 39 -42.50 43.54 -22.05
C GLU A 39 -43.32 43.33 -23.32
N LYS A 40 -44.51 43.95 -23.37
CA LYS A 40 -45.45 43.89 -24.51
C LYS A 40 -45.99 42.48 -24.84
N LEU A 41 -45.71 41.47 -24.01
CA LEU A 41 -46.26 40.12 -24.15
C LEU A 41 -47.50 39.94 -23.28
N THR A 42 -48.49 39.23 -23.81
CA THR A 42 -49.66 38.75 -23.07
C THR A 42 -49.27 37.63 -22.10
N ARG A 43 -50.08 37.39 -21.06
CA ARG A 43 -49.84 36.31 -20.09
C ARG A 43 -49.68 34.94 -20.76
N LYS A 44 -50.43 34.67 -21.84
CA LYS A 44 -50.35 33.41 -22.60
C LYS A 44 -48.98 33.25 -23.26
N GLU A 45 -48.49 34.29 -23.94
CA GLU A 45 -47.18 34.28 -24.60
C GLU A 45 -46.03 34.18 -23.58
N ARG A 46 -46.18 34.76 -22.39
CA ARG A 46 -45.22 34.60 -21.29
C ARG A 46 -45.17 33.14 -20.79
N LEU A 47 -46.34 32.50 -20.61
CA LEU A 47 -46.46 31.10 -20.19
C LEU A 47 -45.86 30.12 -21.21
N GLU A 48 -46.09 30.34 -22.51
CA GLU A 48 -45.51 29.52 -23.60
C GLU A 48 -43.98 29.48 -23.59
N GLN A 49 -43.32 30.47 -22.97
CA GLN A 49 -41.87 30.48 -22.80
C GLN A 49 -41.35 29.60 -21.66
N VAL A 50 -42.20 29.24 -20.69
CA VAL A 50 -41.80 28.63 -19.41
C VAL A 50 -42.37 27.23 -19.25
N GLU A 51 -43.63 27.03 -19.62
CA GLU A 51 -44.34 25.76 -19.48
C GLU A 51 -43.64 24.57 -20.19
N PRO A 52 -43.05 24.71 -21.40
CA PRO A 52 -42.27 23.63 -21.99
C PRO A 52 -41.04 23.23 -21.17
N LEU A 53 -40.41 24.17 -20.46
CA LEU A 53 -39.26 23.87 -19.61
C LEU A 53 -39.67 23.00 -18.41
N ILE A 54 -40.84 23.31 -17.81
CA ILE A 54 -41.43 22.57 -16.69
C ILE A 54 -41.81 21.15 -17.14
N ASN A 55 -42.52 21.03 -18.26
CA ASN A 55 -42.97 19.74 -18.79
C ASN A 55 -41.79 18.84 -19.21
N ASN A 56 -40.75 19.41 -19.83
CA ASN A 56 -39.55 18.68 -20.22
C ASN A 56 -38.73 18.15 -19.02
N ALA A 57 -38.86 18.79 -17.85
CA ALA A 57 -38.28 18.30 -16.61
C ALA A 57 -39.14 17.21 -15.93
N GLY A 58 -40.34 16.93 -16.45
CA GLY A 58 -41.30 15.97 -15.88
C GLY A 58 -42.01 16.49 -14.63
N LEU A 59 -42.15 17.81 -14.48
CA LEU A 59 -42.82 18.47 -13.35
C LEU A 59 -44.19 19.00 -13.78
N THR A 60 -45.07 19.25 -12.81
CA THR A 60 -46.42 19.78 -13.07
C THR A 60 -46.46 21.29 -12.85
N PRO A 61 -46.99 22.08 -13.79
CA PRO A 61 -47.22 23.52 -13.56
C PRO A 61 -48.12 23.75 -12.33
N GLY A 62 -47.67 24.59 -11.41
CA GLY A 62 -48.43 25.02 -10.23
C GLY A 62 -48.73 26.53 -10.31
N ILE A 63 -48.24 27.29 -9.33
CA ILE A 63 -48.35 28.75 -9.31
C ILE A 63 -47.19 29.32 -10.13
N ILE A 64 -47.53 29.99 -11.23
CA ILE A 64 -46.55 30.63 -12.13
C ILE A 64 -46.87 32.11 -12.24
N GLU A 65 -45.97 32.94 -11.73
CA GLU A 65 -46.07 34.39 -11.72
C GLU A 65 -44.98 35.01 -12.60
N LEU A 66 -45.38 35.82 -13.59
CA LEU A 66 -44.50 36.31 -14.64
C LEU A 66 -44.66 37.82 -14.77
N TYR A 67 -43.68 38.57 -14.28
CA TYR A 67 -43.73 40.03 -14.18
C TYR A 67 -42.65 40.70 -15.04
N THR A 68 -42.96 41.87 -15.60
CA THR A 68 -41.91 42.85 -15.95
C THR A 68 -41.39 43.52 -14.68
N PRO A 69 -40.20 44.15 -14.68
CA PRO A 69 -39.73 44.87 -13.48
C PRO A 69 -40.65 46.00 -13.03
N GLU A 70 -41.34 46.67 -13.96
CA GLU A 70 -42.31 47.71 -13.63
C GLU A 70 -43.55 47.11 -12.94
N GLU A 71 -44.09 46.01 -13.47
CA GLU A 71 -45.22 45.29 -12.86
C GLU A 71 -44.87 44.77 -11.45
N ALA A 72 -43.69 44.19 -11.29
CA ALA A 72 -43.23 43.68 -10.00
C ALA A 72 -43.08 44.81 -8.97
N THR A 73 -42.58 45.98 -9.38
CA THR A 73 -42.45 47.16 -8.49
C THR A 73 -43.82 47.66 -8.04
N ASN A 74 -44.80 47.70 -8.94
CA ASN A 74 -46.16 48.15 -8.63
C ASN A 74 -46.91 47.20 -7.69
N GLU A 75 -46.67 45.89 -7.81
CA GLU A 75 -47.27 44.85 -6.98
C GLU A 75 -46.46 44.57 -5.69
N GLY A 76 -45.31 45.22 -5.50
CA GLY A 76 -44.42 44.99 -4.36
C GLY A 76 -43.76 43.61 -4.36
N VAL A 77 -43.66 42.96 -5.53
CA VAL A 77 -43.02 41.66 -5.71
C VAL A 77 -41.51 41.84 -5.86
N THR A 78 -40.74 41.22 -4.97
CA THR A 78 -39.27 41.21 -5.02
C THR A 78 -38.76 39.78 -5.00
N LEU A 79 -37.84 39.45 -5.90
CA LEU A 79 -37.14 38.17 -5.84
C LEU A 79 -36.20 38.16 -4.64
N GLN A 80 -36.25 37.11 -3.82
CA GLN A 80 -35.22 36.89 -2.81
C GLN A 80 -33.94 36.39 -3.49
N THR A 81 -33.09 37.30 -3.96
CA THR A 81 -31.75 36.98 -4.46
C THR A 81 -30.80 36.65 -3.29
N LYS A 82 -31.09 35.57 -2.55
CA LYS A 82 -30.07 34.85 -1.77
C LYS A 82 -29.22 34.02 -2.74
N ASP A 83 -28.51 34.69 -3.63
CA ASP A 83 -27.48 34.03 -4.43
C ASP A 83 -26.28 33.75 -3.50
N ASP A 84 -25.82 32.50 -3.49
CA ASP A 84 -24.53 32.06 -2.95
C ASP A 84 -24.35 31.97 -1.42
N THR A 85 -25.42 31.88 -0.63
CA THR A 85 -25.30 31.58 0.82
C THR A 85 -25.59 30.10 1.10
N PHE A 86 -24.73 29.45 1.89
CA PHE A 86 -24.94 28.08 2.36
C PHE A 86 -26.26 27.94 3.14
N PRO A 87 -26.86 26.74 3.24
CA PRO A 87 -28.01 26.53 4.11
C PRO A 87 -27.66 26.83 5.58
N LEU A 88 -28.57 27.48 6.31
CA LEU A 88 -28.39 27.80 7.74
C LEU A 88 -28.96 26.69 8.64
N SER A 89 -29.92 25.92 8.14
CA SER A 89 -30.58 24.81 8.85
C SER A 89 -30.81 23.60 7.93
N TRP A 90 -31.23 22.47 8.51
CA TRP A 90 -31.68 21.31 7.73
C TRP A 90 -32.92 21.60 6.89
N GLN A 91 -33.82 22.45 7.39
CA GLN A 91 -35.01 22.87 6.66
C GLN A 91 -34.63 23.69 5.43
N ASP A 92 -33.68 24.63 5.58
CA ASP A 92 -33.15 25.41 4.46
C ASP A 92 -32.47 24.50 3.45
N ALA A 93 -31.63 23.56 3.90
CA ALA A 93 -30.94 22.61 3.03
C ALA A 93 -31.93 21.78 2.19
N ALA A 94 -32.99 21.28 2.83
CA ALA A 94 -34.05 20.53 2.16
C ALA A 94 -34.82 21.40 1.15
N ALA A 95 -35.22 22.62 1.53
CA ALA A 95 -35.92 23.56 0.66
C ALA A 95 -35.06 23.95 -0.56
N MET A 96 -33.77 24.20 -0.36
CA MET A 96 -32.82 24.50 -1.44
C MET A 96 -32.73 23.35 -2.45
N LEU A 97 -32.63 22.11 -1.99
CA LEU A 97 -32.60 20.94 -2.87
C LEU A 97 -33.92 20.72 -3.61
N SER A 98 -35.05 20.93 -2.96
CA SER A 98 -36.38 20.90 -3.58
C SER A 98 -36.50 21.94 -4.70
N ALA A 99 -35.95 23.13 -4.47
CA ALA A 99 -35.81 24.21 -5.47
C ALA A 99 -34.74 23.92 -6.56
N GLY A 100 -34.08 22.76 -6.54
CA GLY A 100 -33.04 22.37 -7.49
C GLY A 100 -31.71 23.13 -7.33
N LYS A 101 -31.51 23.86 -6.23
CA LYS A 101 -30.23 24.52 -5.92
C LYS A 101 -29.23 23.44 -5.50
N THR A 102 -28.07 23.42 -6.16
CA THR A 102 -26.98 22.49 -5.91
C THR A 102 -25.66 23.26 -5.97
N SER A 103 -24.65 22.81 -5.23
CA SER A 103 -23.27 23.33 -5.25
C SER A 103 -23.14 24.85 -5.00
N PHE A 104 -22.85 25.24 -3.76
CA PHE A 104 -22.50 26.62 -3.40
C PHE A 104 -20.98 26.87 -3.50
N ALA A 105 -20.58 28.15 -3.60
CA ALA A 105 -19.18 28.54 -3.53
C ALA A 105 -18.58 28.07 -2.20
N LYS A 106 -17.50 27.25 -2.24
CA LYS A 106 -16.85 26.74 -1.02
C LYS A 106 -16.53 27.89 -0.06
N PRO A 107 -16.69 27.71 1.26
CA PRO A 107 -16.27 28.72 2.21
C PRO A 107 -14.78 29.05 1.97
N PRO A 108 -14.33 30.28 2.26
CA PRO A 108 -12.93 30.65 2.10
C PRO A 108 -12.04 29.64 2.83
N LYS A 109 -10.96 29.21 2.17
CA LYS A 109 -10.02 28.24 2.74
C LYS A 109 -9.35 28.87 3.96
N HIS A 110 -9.55 28.27 5.13
CA HIS A 110 -8.81 28.60 6.34
C HIS A 110 -7.60 27.65 6.48
N PRO A 111 -6.48 28.06 7.08
CA PRO A 111 -5.33 27.17 7.31
C PRO A 111 -5.65 25.96 8.19
N ILE A 112 -6.64 26.09 9.09
CA ILE A 112 -7.11 25.01 9.95
C ILE A 112 -8.05 24.10 9.16
N LYS A 113 -7.72 22.82 9.05
CA LYS A 113 -8.59 21.82 8.42
C LYS A 113 -9.71 21.36 9.37
N ARG A 114 -10.97 21.48 8.94
CA ARG A 114 -12.16 21.20 9.78
C ARG A 114 -12.76 19.83 9.50
N ILE A 115 -12.68 18.93 10.47
CA ILE A 115 -13.15 17.55 10.36
C ILE A 115 -14.27 17.32 11.35
N VAL A 116 -15.44 16.94 10.85
CA VAL A 116 -16.63 16.74 11.70
C VAL A 116 -16.90 15.26 11.93
N PHE A 117 -17.00 14.87 13.20
CA PHE A 117 -17.52 13.57 13.59
C PHE A 117 -19.00 13.71 13.89
N TYR A 118 -19.85 12.96 13.18
CA TYR A 118 -21.30 13.03 13.30
C TYR A 118 -21.91 11.64 13.46
N SER A 119 -23.06 11.56 14.12
CA SER A 119 -23.90 10.37 14.13
C SER A 119 -25.38 10.72 14.16
N TYR A 120 -26.22 9.93 13.49
CA TYR A 120 -27.67 10.13 13.54
C TYR A 120 -28.25 9.75 14.91
N LYS A 121 -27.78 8.63 15.50
CA LYS A 121 -28.12 8.22 16.87
C LYS A 121 -26.96 8.43 17.84
N GLY A 122 -27.31 8.65 19.11
CA GLY A 122 -26.35 8.65 20.21
C GLY A 122 -25.88 7.26 20.59
N GLY A 123 -24.75 7.20 21.32
CA GLY A 123 -24.20 5.95 21.86
C GLY A 123 -23.46 5.06 20.87
N VAL A 124 -23.14 5.54 19.67
CA VAL A 124 -22.45 4.76 18.62
C VAL A 124 -20.92 4.86 18.66
N GLY A 125 -20.36 5.57 19.65
CA GLY A 125 -18.90 5.76 19.80
C GLY A 125 -18.31 6.92 19.00
N ARG A 126 -19.11 7.94 18.63
CA ARG A 126 -18.68 9.13 17.87
C ARG A 126 -17.55 9.90 18.57
N THR A 127 -17.79 10.36 19.81
CA THR A 127 -16.80 11.08 20.62
C THR A 127 -15.54 10.24 20.88
N THR A 128 -15.70 8.94 21.12
CA THR A 128 -14.57 8.00 21.28
C THR A 128 -13.72 7.93 20.03
N ALA A 129 -14.34 7.80 18.85
CA ALA A 129 -13.62 7.77 17.58
C ALA A 129 -12.85 9.06 17.33
N LEU A 130 -13.46 10.21 17.65
CA LEU A 130 -12.82 11.51 17.58
C LEU A 130 -11.58 11.58 18.49
N ILE A 131 -11.70 11.20 19.76
CA ILE A 131 -10.60 11.25 20.74
C ILE A 131 -9.44 10.34 20.31
N GLN A 132 -9.73 9.07 19.96
CA GLN A 132 -8.70 8.11 19.55
C GLN A 132 -7.98 8.54 18.28
N THR A 133 -8.70 9.16 17.34
CA THR A 133 -8.12 9.75 16.13
C THR A 133 -7.21 10.93 16.48
N ALA A 134 -7.62 11.79 17.43
CA ALA A 134 -6.86 12.95 17.85
C ALA A 134 -5.48 12.59 18.42
N PHE A 135 -5.42 11.62 19.34
CA PHE A 135 -4.16 11.14 19.92
C PHE A 135 -3.22 10.60 18.85
N GLN A 136 -3.73 9.82 17.89
CA GLN A 136 -2.90 9.32 16.79
C GLN A 136 -2.38 10.45 15.90
N LEU A 137 -3.22 11.42 15.53
CA LEU A 137 -2.78 12.59 14.76
C LEU A 137 -1.70 13.40 15.48
N ALA A 138 -1.83 13.60 16.80
CA ALA A 138 -0.82 14.27 17.61
C ALA A 138 0.50 13.49 17.65
N ARG A 139 0.45 12.16 17.82
CA ARG A 139 1.63 11.27 17.72
C ARG A 139 2.29 11.30 16.34
N GLN A 140 1.52 11.56 15.28
CA GLN A 140 2.01 11.81 13.92
C GLN A 140 2.51 13.26 13.71
N GLY A 141 2.64 14.04 14.79
CA GLY A 141 3.20 15.38 14.79
C GLY A 141 2.25 16.49 14.37
N LYS A 142 0.93 16.25 14.25
CA LYS A 142 -0.05 17.30 13.96
C LYS A 142 -0.38 18.10 15.23
N ARG A 143 -0.61 19.41 15.10
CA ARG A 143 -1.28 20.24 16.12
C ARG A 143 -2.78 20.03 16.00
N VAL A 144 -3.38 19.41 17.01
CA VAL A 144 -4.79 19.01 16.98
C VAL A 144 -5.55 19.77 18.05
N VAL A 145 -6.69 20.34 17.66
CA VAL A 145 -7.68 20.90 18.58
C VAL A 145 -8.98 20.11 18.46
N LEU A 146 -9.56 19.74 19.60
CA LEU A 146 -10.86 19.08 19.69
C LEU A 146 -11.88 20.09 20.19
N VAL A 147 -13.02 20.20 19.51
CA VAL A 147 -14.09 21.15 19.82
C VAL A 147 -15.38 20.37 20.10
N ASP A 148 -15.94 20.54 21.29
CA ASP A 148 -17.20 19.90 21.68
C ASP A 148 -18.39 20.73 21.21
N MET A 149 -19.05 20.26 20.14
CA MET A 149 -20.27 20.85 19.57
C MET A 149 -21.51 19.99 19.89
N ASP A 150 -21.41 18.99 20.79
CA ASP A 150 -22.56 18.30 21.37
C ASP A 150 -23.11 19.13 22.54
N VAL A 151 -23.55 20.35 22.24
CA VAL A 151 -23.85 21.39 23.23
C VAL A 151 -25.01 21.02 24.16
N GLU A 152 -25.87 20.08 23.80
CA GLU A 152 -26.97 19.61 24.65
C GLU A 152 -26.54 18.50 25.61
N ALA A 153 -25.48 17.75 25.27
CA ALA A 153 -24.96 16.65 26.08
C ALA A 153 -23.43 16.52 25.90
N PRO A 154 -22.65 17.55 26.32
CA PRO A 154 -21.22 17.59 26.04
C PRO A 154 -20.49 16.51 26.82
N GLY A 155 -19.64 15.76 26.12
CA GLY A 155 -18.95 14.58 26.66
C GLY A 155 -17.44 14.73 26.72
N LEU A 156 -16.86 15.68 25.97
CA LEU A 156 -15.43 15.76 25.76
C LEU A 156 -14.68 16.09 27.07
N GLN A 157 -15.21 17.04 27.84
CA GLN A 157 -14.63 17.44 29.13
C GLN A 157 -14.62 16.31 30.16
N ALA A 158 -15.62 15.43 30.12
CA ALA A 158 -15.70 14.29 31.05
C ALA A 158 -14.69 13.20 30.71
N LEU A 159 -14.44 12.96 29.42
CA LEU A 159 -13.49 11.95 28.94
C LEU A 159 -12.04 12.46 28.94
N LEU A 160 -11.84 13.78 28.81
CA LEU A 160 -10.55 14.45 28.79
C LEU A 160 -10.54 15.62 29.79
N PRO A 161 -10.53 15.34 31.11
CA PRO A 161 -10.64 16.38 32.13
C PRO A 161 -9.40 17.27 32.19
N SER A 162 -9.61 18.58 32.35
CA SER A 162 -8.54 19.55 32.57
C SER A 162 -7.82 19.31 33.91
N ILE A 163 -6.48 19.35 33.89
CA ILE A 163 -5.64 19.19 35.09
C ILE A 163 -5.21 20.58 35.58
N GLY A 164 -5.59 20.94 36.80
CA GLY A 164 -5.12 22.17 37.46
C GLY A 164 -5.77 23.47 37.00
N LYS A 165 -6.70 23.43 36.02
CA LYS A 165 -7.48 24.58 35.56
C LYS A 165 -8.96 24.24 35.48
N PRO A 166 -9.82 24.70 36.40
CA PRO A 166 -11.25 24.49 36.30
C PRO A 166 -11.78 25.17 35.04
N VAL A 167 -12.63 24.46 34.31
CA VAL A 167 -13.33 25.00 33.14
C VAL A 167 -14.62 25.62 33.65
N ASP A 168 -14.59 26.92 33.91
CA ASP A 168 -15.78 27.68 34.31
C ASP A 168 -16.52 28.30 33.11
N GLU A 169 -15.85 28.45 31.98
CA GLU A 169 -16.37 28.98 30.72
C GLU A 169 -15.96 28.06 29.56
N GLY A 170 -16.80 27.95 28.53
CA GLY A 170 -16.49 27.19 27.31
C GLY A 170 -16.92 27.89 26.03
N LEU A 171 -16.96 27.14 24.94
CA LEU A 171 -17.31 27.64 23.61
C LEU A 171 -18.66 28.37 23.57
N ILE A 172 -19.68 27.84 24.25
CA ILE A 172 -21.01 28.47 24.32
C ILE A 172 -20.93 29.83 25.02
N ASP A 173 -20.13 29.93 26.08
CA ASP A 173 -19.93 31.19 26.80
C ASP A 173 -19.24 32.23 25.92
N TYR A 174 -18.21 31.81 25.19
CA TYR A 174 -17.48 32.64 24.23
C TYR A 174 -18.39 33.14 23.11
N LEU A 175 -19.04 32.22 22.38
CA LEU A 175 -19.89 32.56 21.24
C LEU A 175 -21.06 33.46 21.66
N TRP A 176 -21.64 33.19 22.84
CA TRP A 176 -22.71 34.02 23.38
C TRP A 176 -22.25 35.46 23.62
N GLU A 177 -21.06 35.66 24.20
CA GLU A 177 -20.54 37.00 24.45
C GLU A 177 -20.37 37.78 23.13
N ARG A 178 -19.84 37.13 22.08
CA ARG A 178 -19.59 37.76 20.77
C ARG A 178 -20.86 38.04 19.99
N GLN A 179 -21.87 37.18 20.13
CA GLN A 179 -23.13 37.35 19.40
C GLN A 179 -24.05 38.38 20.06
N THR A 180 -24.01 38.50 21.40
CA THR A 180 -25.03 39.26 22.16
C THR A 180 -24.54 40.57 22.76
N CYS A 181 -23.23 40.71 23.02
CA CYS A 181 -22.68 41.91 23.62
C CYS A 181 -22.16 42.86 22.54
N PHE A 182 -22.34 44.16 22.77
CA PHE A 182 -21.74 45.20 21.94
C PHE A 182 -20.38 45.58 22.51
N PHE A 183 -19.35 45.54 21.67
CA PHE A 183 -17.99 45.91 22.04
C PHE A 183 -17.58 47.23 21.39
N ASP A 184 -16.84 48.05 22.14
CA ASP A 184 -16.30 49.34 21.72
C ASP A 184 -14.93 49.60 22.40
N GLU A 185 -14.33 50.77 22.19
CA GLU A 185 -13.05 51.14 22.82
C GLU A 185 -13.07 51.10 24.36
N HIS A 186 -14.25 51.15 24.98
CA HIS A 186 -14.44 51.14 26.42
C HIS A 186 -14.96 49.79 26.97
N HIS A 187 -15.54 48.95 26.11
CA HIS A 187 -16.14 47.65 26.45
C HIS A 187 -15.53 46.56 25.58
N GLN A 188 -14.46 45.94 26.08
CA GLN A 188 -13.79 44.82 25.44
C GLN A 188 -14.38 43.47 25.86
N PRO A 189 -14.22 42.41 25.04
CA PRO A 189 -14.62 41.05 25.42
C PRO A 189 -13.93 40.61 26.72
N LYS A 190 -14.67 39.96 27.63
CA LYS A 190 -14.12 39.50 28.92
C LYS A 190 -13.69 38.05 28.89
N ILE A 191 -14.32 37.24 28.05
CA ILE A 191 -14.01 35.80 27.94
C ILE A 191 -12.95 35.65 26.87
N GLU A 192 -11.69 35.49 27.21
CA GLU A 192 -10.63 35.27 26.21
C GLU A 192 -10.61 33.82 25.72
N LEU A 193 -10.02 33.58 24.55
CA LEU A 193 -9.78 32.20 24.08
C LEU A 193 -9.03 31.36 25.13
N THR A 194 -8.09 31.98 25.86
CA THR A 194 -7.35 31.31 26.92
C THR A 194 -8.26 30.83 28.05
N ASN A 195 -9.44 31.42 28.29
CA ASN A 195 -10.38 30.95 29.32
C ASN A 195 -11.08 29.65 28.93
N ILE A 196 -11.31 29.45 27.64
CA ILE A 196 -12.12 28.35 27.10
C ILE A 196 -11.30 27.22 26.46
N ILE A 197 -9.98 27.25 26.59
CA ILE A 197 -9.09 26.22 26.04
C ILE A 197 -8.12 25.70 27.11
N TYR A 198 -7.87 24.39 27.05
CA TYR A 198 -6.86 23.73 27.87
C TYR A 198 -6.15 22.62 27.08
N SER A 199 -5.00 22.19 27.59
CA SER A 199 -4.16 21.18 26.94
C SER A 199 -4.16 19.86 27.70
N ILE A 200 -4.23 18.74 26.98
CA ILE A 200 -3.99 17.40 27.48
C ILE A 200 -2.66 16.90 26.92
N LYS A 201 -1.80 16.39 27.82
CA LYS A 201 -0.51 15.80 27.45
C LYS A 201 -0.67 14.32 27.15
N ASP A 202 -0.09 13.87 26.03
CA ASP A 202 0.10 12.46 25.73
C ASP A 202 1.54 12.05 26.06
N SER A 203 1.73 10.89 26.68
CA SER A 203 3.05 10.43 27.11
C SER A 203 3.97 10.03 25.94
N GLN A 204 3.39 9.75 24.77
CA GLN A 204 4.13 9.32 23.58
C GLN A 204 4.30 10.44 22.54
N SER A 205 3.39 11.42 22.53
CA SER A 205 3.46 12.60 21.66
C SER A 205 4.46 13.64 22.18
N ARG A 206 5.09 14.36 21.27
CA ARG A 206 5.85 15.59 21.58
C ARG A 206 4.98 16.85 21.57
N ARG A 207 3.69 16.72 21.22
CA ARG A 207 2.71 17.81 21.10
C ARG A 207 1.50 17.53 21.98
N ASP A 208 1.03 18.59 22.62
CA ASP A 208 -0.19 18.56 23.44
C ASP A 208 -1.44 18.57 22.54
N LEU A 209 -2.52 17.97 23.03
CA LEU A 209 -3.86 18.08 22.45
C LEU A 209 -4.56 19.28 23.06
N PHE A 210 -5.13 20.15 22.23
CA PHE A 210 -5.92 21.27 22.71
C PHE A 210 -7.40 20.92 22.75
N ILE A 211 -8.07 21.26 23.84
CA ILE A 211 -9.48 20.94 24.07
C ILE A 211 -10.26 22.24 24.28
N VAL A 212 -11.32 22.39 23.49
CA VAL A 212 -12.31 23.45 23.61
C VAL A 212 -13.64 22.81 24.02
N PRO A 213 -13.98 22.81 25.32
CA PRO A 213 -15.23 22.24 25.82
C PRO A 213 -16.42 23.15 25.47
N ALA A 214 -17.63 22.59 25.42
CA ALA A 214 -18.83 23.38 25.20
C ALA A 214 -19.05 24.41 26.31
N GLY A 215 -18.80 24.03 27.57
CA GLY A 215 -18.89 24.88 28.75
C GLY A 215 -19.36 24.11 29.99
N LYS A 216 -19.38 24.78 31.13
CA LYS A 216 -19.80 24.18 32.40
C LYS A 216 -21.33 24.08 32.47
N ILE A 217 -21.86 22.86 32.43
CA ILE A 217 -23.30 22.62 32.53
C ILE A 217 -23.86 23.21 33.83
N GLY A 218 -24.90 24.02 33.68
CA GLY A 218 -25.58 24.71 34.78
C GLY A 218 -26.59 25.73 34.26
N GLN A 219 -27.19 26.49 35.18
CA GLN A 219 -28.22 27.47 34.84
C GLN A 219 -27.72 28.53 33.83
N ARG A 220 -26.51 29.07 34.05
CA ARG A 220 -25.88 30.06 33.16
C ARG A 220 -25.69 29.50 31.74
N TYR A 221 -25.21 28.27 31.63
CA TYR A 221 -25.00 27.60 30.34
C TYR A 221 -26.30 27.44 29.57
N LEU A 222 -27.36 26.93 30.22
CA LEU A 222 -28.67 26.74 29.59
C LEU A 222 -29.27 28.08 29.10
N GLN A 223 -29.17 29.14 29.90
CA GLN A 223 -29.64 30.47 29.53
C GLN A 223 -28.91 30.99 28.29
N ARG A 224 -27.58 30.91 28.27
CA ARG A 224 -26.76 31.35 27.13
C ARG A 224 -27.04 30.55 25.87
N LEU A 225 -27.11 29.22 26.00
CA LEU A 225 -27.43 28.33 24.89
C LEU A 225 -28.81 28.64 24.28
N SER A 226 -29.82 28.98 25.10
CA SER A 226 -31.17 29.31 24.62
C SER A 226 -31.27 30.64 23.86
N ILE A 227 -30.30 31.54 24.05
CA ILE A 227 -30.25 32.85 23.39
C ILE A 227 -29.44 32.79 22.09
N LEU A 228 -28.45 31.90 22.04
CA LEU A 228 -27.63 31.71 20.84
C LEU A 228 -28.49 31.24 19.66
N SER A 229 -28.19 31.79 18.49
CA SER A 229 -28.85 31.40 17.25
C SER A 229 -27.80 30.95 16.27
N THR A 230 -27.89 29.70 15.83
CA THR A 230 -26.94 29.11 14.87
C THR A 230 -26.90 29.88 13.55
N THR A 231 -28.01 30.53 13.18
CA THR A 231 -28.12 31.37 11.97
C THR A 231 -27.26 32.63 12.00
N HIS A 232 -27.07 33.22 13.19
CA HIS A 232 -26.36 34.49 13.39
C HIS A 232 -24.87 34.30 13.74
N LEU A 233 -24.41 33.05 13.86
CA LEU A 233 -23.00 32.75 14.05
C LEU A 233 -22.17 32.88 12.75
N PHE A 234 -22.83 33.00 11.58
CA PHE A 234 -22.23 32.95 10.24
C PHE A 234 -22.89 33.93 9.22
N SER A 235 -23.47 35.03 9.70
CA SER A 235 -24.26 35.96 8.89
C SER A 235 -23.51 37.22 8.42
N GLU A 236 -22.43 37.65 9.08
CA GLU A 236 -21.74 38.93 8.82
C GLU A 236 -20.21 38.82 8.84
N THR A 237 -19.49 39.80 8.29
CA THR A 237 -18.01 39.80 8.26
C THR A 237 -17.33 39.85 9.65
N THR A 238 -18.11 40.03 10.72
CA THR A 238 -17.68 40.00 12.14
C THR A 238 -18.21 38.76 12.88
N ASP A 239 -18.44 37.64 12.19
CA ASP A 239 -19.03 36.43 12.76
C ASP A 239 -18.27 35.89 14.00
N PRO A 240 -18.99 35.56 15.09
CA PRO A 240 -18.41 34.99 16.31
C PRO A 240 -17.52 33.77 16.08
N TRP A 241 -17.87 32.91 15.12
CA TRP A 241 -17.09 31.71 14.82
C TRP A 241 -15.79 32.03 14.07
N TYR A 242 -15.81 32.94 13.10
CA TYR A 242 -14.58 33.32 12.40
C TYR A 242 -13.60 34.02 13.33
N GLN A 243 -14.10 34.84 14.26
CA GLN A 243 -13.25 35.41 15.33
C GLN A 243 -12.62 34.30 16.19
N PHE A 244 -13.39 33.28 16.57
CA PHE A 244 -12.85 32.11 17.29
C PHE A 244 -11.76 31.39 16.49
N GLU A 245 -11.97 31.11 15.20
CA GLU A 245 -10.98 30.45 14.34
C GLU A 245 -9.72 31.28 14.15
N GLU A 246 -9.86 32.60 13.99
CA GLU A 246 -8.73 33.52 13.83
C GLU A 246 -7.90 33.62 15.11
N GLU A 247 -8.53 33.81 16.27
CA GLU A 247 -7.84 33.79 17.57
C GLU A 247 -7.14 32.46 17.80
N LEU A 248 -7.81 31.35 17.46
CA LEU A 248 -7.26 30.00 17.61
C LEU A 248 -6.05 29.77 16.70
N TRP A 249 -6.10 30.24 15.46
CA TRP A 249 -4.96 30.20 14.56
C TRP A 249 -3.81 31.06 15.06
N ASN A 250 -4.08 32.30 15.45
CA ASN A 250 -3.05 33.24 15.90
C ASN A 250 -2.32 32.78 17.16
N GLN A 251 -3.02 32.13 18.10
CA GLN A 251 -2.45 31.71 19.38
C GLN A 251 -1.90 30.28 19.38
N TYR A 252 -2.56 29.34 18.68
CA TYR A 252 -2.25 27.90 18.76
C TYR A 252 -1.85 27.27 17.43
N GLN A 253 -2.14 27.93 16.30
CA GLN A 253 -1.85 27.48 14.94
C GLN A 253 -2.20 26.00 14.69
N PRO A 254 -3.41 25.51 15.01
CA PRO A 254 -3.71 24.10 14.84
C PRO A 254 -3.71 23.70 13.36
N ASP A 255 -3.17 22.52 13.06
CA ASP A 255 -3.20 21.97 11.70
C ASP A 255 -4.60 21.39 11.40
N ILE A 256 -5.27 20.83 12.42
CA ILE A 256 -6.55 20.14 12.30
C ILE A 256 -7.46 20.49 13.50
N MET A 257 -8.70 20.83 13.21
CA MET A 257 -9.81 20.95 14.17
C MET A 257 -10.76 19.76 14.01
N LEU A 258 -10.89 18.97 15.08
CA LEU A 258 -11.83 17.86 15.16
C LEU A 258 -13.08 18.30 15.93
N ILE A 259 -14.24 18.24 15.30
CA ILE A 259 -15.50 18.74 15.86
C ILE A 259 -16.39 17.55 16.24
N ASP A 260 -16.79 17.46 17.52
CA ASP A 260 -17.76 16.48 18.00
C ASP A 260 -19.19 17.03 17.80
N ALA A 261 -19.85 16.70 16.69
CA ALA A 261 -21.11 17.32 16.32
C ALA A 261 -22.32 16.66 16.99
N ARG A 262 -23.31 17.44 17.42
CA ARG A 262 -24.58 16.96 18.01
C ARG A 262 -25.33 15.93 17.15
N THR A 263 -25.92 14.90 17.79
CA THR A 263 -26.62 13.81 17.07
C THR A 263 -27.96 14.21 16.48
N GLY A 264 -28.37 13.53 15.40
CA GLY A 264 -29.70 13.68 14.80
C GLY A 264 -29.82 14.93 13.92
N LEU A 265 -31.05 15.42 13.73
CA LEU A 265 -31.38 16.55 12.83
C LEU A 265 -31.57 17.87 13.60
N ASN A 266 -30.72 18.13 14.58
CA ASN A 266 -30.74 19.36 15.36
C ASN A 266 -29.96 20.48 14.63
N GLU A 267 -30.19 21.73 15.04
CA GLU A 267 -29.56 22.90 14.42
C GLU A 267 -28.03 22.92 14.58
N TRP A 268 -27.48 22.53 15.73
CA TRP A 268 -26.04 22.50 15.98
C TRP A 268 -25.30 21.43 15.15
N GLY A 269 -25.95 20.30 14.92
CA GLY A 269 -25.48 19.24 14.00
C GLY A 269 -25.54 19.72 12.55
N GLY A 270 -26.60 20.45 12.19
CA GLY A 270 -26.75 21.12 10.90
C GLY A 270 -25.63 22.14 10.67
N LEU A 271 -25.38 23.01 11.63
CA LEU A 271 -24.29 23.99 11.62
C LEU A 271 -22.93 23.31 11.39
N SER A 272 -22.64 22.28 12.17
CA SER A 272 -21.37 21.54 12.07
C SER A 272 -21.17 20.97 10.67
N LEU A 273 -22.18 20.33 10.09
CA LEU A 273 -22.05 19.65 8.81
C LEU A 273 -22.19 20.57 7.59
N LEU A 274 -23.13 21.51 7.62
CA LEU A 274 -23.47 22.36 6.48
C LEU A 274 -22.54 23.57 6.36
N ARG A 275 -21.93 24.04 7.46
CA ARG A 275 -21.07 25.23 7.47
C ARG A 275 -19.60 24.93 7.76
N LEU A 276 -19.32 24.01 8.68
CA LEU A 276 -17.96 23.81 9.18
C LEU A 276 -17.22 22.65 8.49
N ALA A 277 -17.91 21.60 8.08
CA ALA A 277 -17.26 20.39 7.57
C ALA A 277 -16.57 20.63 6.23
N GLU A 278 -15.25 20.40 6.19
CA GLU A 278 -14.51 20.17 4.94
C GLU A 278 -14.46 18.67 4.62
N GLU A 279 -14.37 17.85 5.67
CA GLU A 279 -14.55 16.40 5.63
C GLU A 279 -15.37 15.95 6.84
N ALA A 280 -16.05 14.81 6.72
CA ALA A 280 -16.87 14.27 7.80
C ALA A 280 -16.72 12.75 7.96
N PHE A 281 -16.76 12.28 9.21
CA PHE A 281 -16.91 10.88 9.57
C PHE A 281 -18.29 10.64 10.15
N PHE A 282 -19.07 9.78 9.50
CA PHE A 282 -20.41 9.40 9.93
C PHE A 282 -20.33 8.08 10.69
N VAL A 283 -20.35 8.19 12.01
CA VAL A 283 -20.28 7.04 12.91
C VAL A 283 -21.68 6.49 13.13
N LEU A 284 -21.84 5.19 12.92
CA LEU A 284 -23.14 4.55 13.07
C LEU A 284 -23.02 3.10 13.55
N TYR A 285 -23.99 2.68 14.35
CA TYR A 285 -24.21 1.26 14.61
C TYR A 285 -24.87 0.61 13.38
N PRO A 286 -24.55 -0.65 13.01
CA PRO A 286 -25.10 -1.29 11.81
C PRO A 286 -26.59 -1.64 11.98
N SER A 287 -27.47 -0.65 11.85
CA SER A 287 -28.93 -0.79 11.91
C SER A 287 -29.63 0.06 10.86
N GLN A 288 -30.81 -0.40 10.42
CA GLN A 288 -31.57 0.24 9.34
C GLN A 288 -31.89 1.71 9.64
N GLN A 289 -32.35 2.02 10.86
CA GLN A 289 -32.64 3.39 11.27
C GLN A 289 -31.42 4.32 11.17
N ASN A 290 -30.23 3.82 11.55
CA ASN A 290 -29.01 4.60 11.40
C ASN A 290 -28.66 4.80 9.92
N ALA A 291 -28.72 3.74 9.11
CA ALA A 291 -28.42 3.82 7.68
C ALA A 291 -29.34 4.82 6.97
N GLU A 292 -30.64 4.77 7.22
CA GLU A 292 -31.61 5.70 6.63
C GLU A 292 -31.28 7.17 6.95
N GLY A 293 -31.07 7.48 8.23
CA GLY A 293 -30.76 8.85 8.66
C GLY A 293 -29.41 9.37 8.15
N VAL A 294 -28.38 8.51 8.19
CA VAL A 294 -27.03 8.83 7.73
C VAL A 294 -26.99 9.02 6.21
N CYS A 295 -27.65 8.15 5.43
CA CYS A 295 -27.72 8.27 3.98
C CYS A 295 -28.46 9.54 3.56
N PHE A 296 -29.59 9.86 4.19
CA PHE A 296 -30.32 11.10 3.94
C PHE A 296 -29.43 12.34 4.08
N ILE A 297 -28.69 12.44 5.17
CA ILE A 297 -27.80 13.59 5.42
C ILE A 297 -26.60 13.59 4.46
N ARG A 298 -26.02 12.41 4.20
CA ARG A 298 -24.89 12.28 3.28
C ARG A 298 -25.25 12.74 1.87
N ASP A 299 -26.44 12.39 1.40
CA ASP A 299 -26.93 12.79 0.08
C ASP A 299 -27.13 14.32 0.01
N ILE A 300 -27.66 14.93 1.08
CA ILE A 300 -27.76 16.40 1.19
C ILE A 300 -26.38 17.06 1.08
N LEU A 301 -25.39 16.59 1.84
CA LEU A 301 -24.04 17.17 1.83
C LEU A 301 -23.35 17.01 0.47
N LYS A 302 -23.52 15.86 -0.18
CA LYS A 302 -22.95 15.56 -1.50
C LYS A 302 -23.48 16.52 -2.56
N GLU A 303 -24.78 16.82 -2.54
CA GLU A 303 -25.44 17.68 -3.54
C GLU A 303 -25.25 19.20 -3.27
N LEU A 304 -25.17 19.61 -2.00
CA LEU A 304 -25.08 21.05 -1.67
C LEU A 304 -23.64 21.58 -1.57
N ASN A 305 -22.75 20.85 -0.89
CA ASN A 305 -21.43 21.36 -0.53
C ASN A 305 -20.28 20.52 -1.11
N GLY A 306 -20.59 19.34 -1.66
CA GLY A 306 -19.59 18.40 -2.17
C GLY A 306 -18.70 17.78 -1.09
N VAL A 307 -19.09 17.89 0.19
CA VAL A 307 -18.37 17.28 1.32
C VAL A 307 -18.52 15.77 1.23
N GLN A 308 -17.39 15.06 1.21
CA GLN A 308 -17.39 13.60 1.26
C GLN A 308 -17.46 13.12 2.71
N ALA A 309 -18.57 12.49 3.09
CA ALA A 309 -18.71 11.86 4.39
C ALA A 309 -18.33 10.38 4.33
N LYS A 310 -17.30 9.98 5.09
CA LYS A 310 -16.87 8.58 5.21
C LYS A 310 -17.71 7.86 6.27
N LEU A 311 -18.18 6.66 5.92
CA LEU A 311 -18.99 5.84 6.83
C LEU A 311 -18.11 5.02 7.77
N VAL A 312 -18.47 5.03 9.06
CA VAL A 312 -17.77 4.32 10.13
C VAL A 312 -18.77 3.44 10.89
N LEU A 313 -18.82 2.16 10.53
CA LEU A 313 -19.58 1.16 11.27
C LEU A 313 -18.86 0.88 12.58
N SER A 314 -19.49 1.22 13.70
CA SER A 314 -18.86 1.17 15.03
C SER A 314 -19.66 0.29 15.99
N SER A 315 -18.97 -0.20 17.03
CA SER A 315 -19.51 -1.11 18.04
C SER A 315 -20.07 -2.39 17.43
N ILE A 316 -19.40 -2.91 16.39
CA ILE A 316 -19.82 -4.13 15.70
C ILE A 316 -19.56 -5.33 16.62
N PRO A 317 -20.56 -6.17 16.94
CA PRO A 317 -20.35 -7.37 17.75
C PRO A 317 -19.30 -8.30 17.14
N GLU A 318 -18.55 -9.03 17.96
CA GLU A 318 -17.54 -9.94 17.44
C GLU A 318 -18.13 -11.18 16.73
N GLY A 319 -17.30 -11.83 15.92
CA GLY A 319 -17.62 -13.13 15.33
C GLY A 319 -18.66 -13.10 14.21
N ALA A 320 -19.46 -14.18 14.12
CA ALA A 320 -20.45 -14.35 13.07
C ALA A 320 -21.62 -13.36 13.15
N ILE A 321 -21.95 -12.91 14.37
CA ILE A 321 -23.07 -11.99 14.62
C ILE A 321 -22.79 -10.64 13.97
N GLY A 322 -21.61 -10.06 14.23
CA GLY A 322 -21.21 -8.79 13.60
C GLY A 322 -21.14 -8.87 12.09
N ARG A 323 -20.58 -9.96 11.54
CA ARG A 323 -20.51 -10.18 10.09
C ARG A 323 -21.91 -10.18 9.45
N SER A 324 -22.85 -10.94 10.02
CA SER A 324 -24.23 -10.97 9.53
C SER A 324 -24.92 -9.61 9.63
N LEU A 325 -24.63 -8.83 10.68
CA LEU A 325 -25.20 -7.50 10.86
C LEU A 325 -24.69 -6.52 9.78
N VAL A 326 -23.39 -6.56 9.49
CA VAL A 326 -22.78 -5.74 8.43
C VAL A 326 -23.33 -6.13 7.06
N GLU A 327 -23.39 -7.43 6.74
CA GLU A 327 -23.94 -7.94 5.47
C GLU A 327 -25.39 -7.52 5.25
N LYS A 328 -26.20 -7.48 6.33
CA LYS A 328 -27.60 -7.03 6.26
C LYS A 328 -27.72 -5.53 6.02
N ILE A 329 -26.84 -4.71 6.59
CA ILE A 329 -26.96 -3.25 6.48
C ILE A 329 -26.31 -2.69 5.22
N GLU A 330 -25.27 -3.33 4.71
CA GLU A 330 -24.47 -2.83 3.58
C GLU A 330 -25.31 -2.41 2.36
N PRO A 331 -26.37 -3.13 1.94
CA PRO A 331 -27.24 -2.70 0.84
C PRO A 331 -27.99 -1.39 1.08
N TYR A 332 -28.20 -1.00 2.35
CA TYR A 332 -28.92 0.22 2.74
C TYR A 332 -27.99 1.45 2.87
N LEU A 333 -26.68 1.26 2.76
CA LEU A 333 -25.69 2.35 2.92
C LEU A 333 -25.46 3.17 1.63
N ASN A 334 -26.20 2.90 0.55
CA ASN A 334 -26.08 3.60 -0.74
C ASN A 334 -24.61 3.74 -1.19
N LEU A 335 -23.79 2.70 -1.01
CA LEU A 335 -22.36 2.75 -1.32
C LEU A 335 -22.16 2.97 -2.81
N ASP A 336 -21.26 3.90 -3.18
CA ASP A 336 -20.92 4.12 -4.58
C ASP A 336 -20.25 2.84 -5.14
N VAL A 337 -20.75 2.32 -6.27
CA VAL A 337 -20.22 1.10 -6.92
C VAL A 337 -19.56 1.48 -8.25
N ILE A 338 -18.32 1.02 -8.44
CA ILE A 338 -17.55 1.23 -9.66
C ILE A 338 -17.27 -0.13 -10.30
N ILE A 339 -17.61 -0.27 -11.58
CA ILE A 339 -17.28 -1.47 -12.36
C ILE A 339 -15.92 -1.25 -13.03
N SER A 340 -14.94 -2.09 -12.72
CA SER A 340 -13.61 -2.03 -13.33
C SER A 340 -13.09 -3.44 -13.62
N GLU A 341 -12.63 -3.66 -14.86
CA GLU A 341 -12.08 -4.97 -15.28
C GLU A 341 -13.02 -6.18 -15.03
N GLY A 342 -14.34 -5.94 -14.99
CA GLY A 342 -15.34 -6.98 -14.72
C GLY A 342 -15.62 -7.23 -13.24
N GLU A 343 -14.98 -6.51 -12.31
CA GLU A 343 -15.24 -6.56 -10.88
C GLU A 343 -16.01 -5.33 -10.40
N GLU A 344 -17.03 -5.56 -9.56
CA GLU A 344 -17.74 -4.51 -8.83
C GLU A 344 -16.93 -4.14 -7.58
N ILE A 345 -16.47 -2.90 -7.51
CA ILE A 345 -15.73 -2.37 -6.37
C ILE A 345 -16.61 -1.33 -5.68
N LYS A 346 -17.05 -1.66 -4.46
CA LYS A 346 -17.88 -0.78 -3.63
C LYS A 346 -17.04 0.22 -2.85
N GLU A 347 -17.66 1.34 -2.48
CA GLU A 347 -17.17 2.29 -1.48
C GLU A 347 -16.69 1.56 -0.22
N ASP A 348 -15.49 1.89 0.26
CA ASP A 348 -14.95 1.29 1.48
C ASP A 348 -15.62 1.88 2.72
N VAL A 349 -15.88 1.03 3.70
CA VAL A 349 -16.57 1.39 4.96
C VAL A 349 -15.67 1.01 6.12
N ILE A 350 -15.35 1.97 6.97
CA ILE A 350 -14.50 1.74 8.14
C ILE A 350 -15.28 0.94 9.17
N ARG A 351 -14.67 -0.14 9.69
CA ARG A 351 -15.30 -1.08 10.62
C ARG A 351 -14.55 -1.10 11.95
N ILE A 352 -15.23 -0.74 13.02
CA ILE A 352 -14.71 -0.70 14.39
C ILE A 352 -15.52 -1.71 15.21
N PRO A 353 -14.90 -2.79 15.71
CA PRO A 353 -15.60 -3.75 16.54
C PRO A 353 -16.02 -3.13 17.87
N TYR A 354 -16.93 -3.80 18.56
CA TYR A 354 -17.19 -3.51 19.97
C TYR A 354 -15.95 -3.91 20.77
N LEU A 355 -15.36 -2.93 21.46
CA LEU A 355 -14.14 -3.11 22.24
C LEU A 355 -14.48 -2.97 23.74
N PRO A 356 -14.45 -4.05 24.53
CA PRO A 356 -14.72 -3.99 25.96
C PRO A 356 -13.81 -3.00 26.70
N ASP A 357 -12.54 -2.93 26.32
CA ASP A 357 -11.56 -2.01 26.92
C ASP A 357 -11.95 -0.54 26.74
N ILE A 358 -12.58 -0.19 25.61
CA ILE A 358 -13.11 1.16 25.37
C ILE A 358 -14.30 1.42 26.30
N ALA A 359 -15.22 0.46 26.40
CA ALA A 359 -16.43 0.62 27.21
C ALA A 359 -16.13 0.73 28.72
N ALA A 360 -15.03 0.13 29.18
CA ALA A 360 -14.61 0.13 30.58
C ALA A 360 -13.63 1.26 30.94
N SER A 361 -13.08 2.00 29.97
CA SER A 361 -12.04 2.99 30.23
C SER A 361 -12.58 4.37 30.57
N TYR A 362 -11.94 5.02 31.55
CA TYR A 362 -12.08 6.45 31.86
C TYR A 362 -10.82 7.25 31.50
N GLN A 363 -9.83 6.59 30.89
CA GLN A 363 -8.56 7.20 30.48
C GLN A 363 -8.37 7.03 28.97
N PHE A 364 -7.97 8.12 28.32
CA PHE A 364 -7.69 8.15 26.90
C PHE A 364 -6.25 8.63 26.65
N PRO A 365 -5.58 8.09 25.61
CA PRO A 365 -6.09 7.11 24.66
C PRO A 365 -6.12 5.68 25.24
N VAL A 366 -7.01 4.83 24.74
CA VAL A 366 -6.95 3.39 25.04
C VAL A 366 -6.00 2.74 24.04
N GLU A 367 -4.78 2.45 24.47
CA GLU A 367 -3.66 2.02 23.62
C GLU A 367 -3.98 0.79 22.76
N ASN A 368 -4.54 -0.26 23.37
CA ASN A 368 -4.86 -1.52 22.68
C ASN A 368 -5.95 -1.35 21.61
N ALA A 369 -6.72 -0.26 21.66
CA ALA A 369 -7.79 0.03 20.73
C ALA A 369 -7.35 0.92 19.55
N LEU A 370 -6.19 1.59 19.65
CA LEU A 370 -5.77 2.60 18.66
C LEU A 370 -5.73 2.06 17.23
N THR A 371 -5.27 0.82 17.05
CA THR A 371 -5.17 0.16 15.75
C THR A 371 -6.48 0.10 14.99
N TRP A 372 -7.62 -0.01 15.69
CA TRP A 372 -8.96 -0.03 15.09
C TRP A 372 -9.40 1.34 14.57
N TYR A 373 -8.83 2.43 15.10
CA TYR A 373 -9.11 3.80 14.68
C TYR A 373 -8.09 4.34 13.66
N THR A 374 -6.97 3.63 13.44
CA THR A 374 -5.96 4.00 12.44
C THR A 374 -6.53 4.27 11.03
N PRO A 375 -7.56 3.55 10.52
CA PRO A 375 -8.16 3.87 9.23
C PRO A 375 -8.71 5.31 9.13
N LEU A 376 -9.22 5.89 10.23
CA LEU A 376 -9.70 7.28 10.25
C LEU A 376 -8.53 8.25 10.08
N VAL A 377 -7.42 7.98 10.77
CA VAL A 377 -6.18 8.76 10.70
C VAL A 377 -5.60 8.69 9.28
N ASN A 378 -5.57 7.50 8.68
CA ASN A 378 -5.07 7.30 7.33
C ASN A 378 -5.84 8.15 6.33
N VAL A 379 -7.18 8.13 6.36
CA VAL A 379 -8.00 8.99 5.47
C VAL A 379 -7.58 10.46 5.59
N LEU A 380 -7.40 10.97 6.80
CA LEU A 380 -7.03 12.37 7.03
C LEU A 380 -5.61 12.71 6.55
N LEU A 381 -4.65 11.83 6.84
CA LEU A 381 -3.25 12.01 6.44
C LEU A 381 -3.09 11.89 4.92
N GLU A 382 -3.79 10.94 4.29
CA GLU A 382 -3.76 10.74 2.84
C GLU A 382 -4.21 11.99 2.09
N VAL A 383 -5.34 12.60 2.48
CA VAL A 383 -5.81 13.83 1.82
C VAL A 383 -4.78 14.94 1.97
N SER A 384 -4.22 15.12 3.17
CA SER A 384 -3.18 16.13 3.41
C SER A 384 -1.90 15.87 2.61
N GLY A 385 -1.53 14.59 2.44
CA GLY A 385 -0.38 14.18 1.65
C GLY A 385 -0.56 14.48 0.16
N ILE A 386 -1.74 14.17 -0.40
CA ILE A 386 -2.06 14.46 -1.81
C ILE A 386 -2.03 15.96 -2.09
N GLU A 387 -2.60 16.79 -1.20
CA GLU A 387 -2.57 18.25 -1.36
C GLU A 387 -1.14 18.80 -1.37
N LYS A 388 -0.31 18.34 -0.42
CA LYS A 388 1.12 18.70 -0.37
C LYS A 388 1.87 18.27 -1.64
N ILE A 389 1.59 17.08 -2.16
CA ILE A 389 2.20 16.59 -3.40
C ILE A 389 1.80 17.48 -4.58
N LYS A 390 0.52 17.87 -4.68
CA LYS A 390 0.03 18.75 -5.74
C LYS A 390 0.71 20.12 -5.71
N GLU A 391 0.89 20.69 -4.53
CA GLU A 391 1.61 21.97 -4.36
C GLU A 391 3.06 21.85 -4.81
N VAL A 392 3.77 20.83 -4.30
CA VAL A 392 5.19 20.59 -4.62
C VAL A 392 5.40 20.29 -6.12
N LEU A 393 4.50 19.51 -6.74
CA LEU A 393 4.57 19.21 -8.16
C LEU A 393 4.15 20.39 -9.04
N ALA A 394 3.24 21.25 -8.59
CA ALA A 394 2.87 22.48 -9.31
C ALA A 394 4.04 23.46 -9.43
N GLU A 395 4.95 23.45 -8.45
CA GLU A 395 6.20 24.21 -8.48
C GLU A 395 7.34 23.56 -9.29
N SER A 396 7.15 22.33 -9.77
CA SER A 396 8.20 21.53 -10.41
C SER A 396 7.90 21.24 -11.89
N ASP A 397 8.94 21.05 -12.71
CA ASP A 397 8.75 20.52 -14.07
C ASP A 397 8.56 18.99 -14.03
N ARG A 398 7.29 18.57 -14.11
CA ARG A 398 6.90 17.15 -14.13
C ARG A 398 7.60 16.37 -15.24
N LEU A 399 7.72 16.92 -16.44
CA LEU A 399 8.31 16.21 -17.58
C LEU A 399 9.81 16.02 -17.38
N GLU A 400 10.48 17.04 -16.83
CA GLU A 400 11.89 16.96 -16.47
C GLU A 400 12.14 15.93 -15.36
N LEU A 401 11.26 15.87 -14.35
CA LEU A 401 11.28 14.83 -13.32
C LEU A 401 11.16 13.42 -13.94
N ILE A 402 10.19 13.20 -14.84
CA ILE A 402 10.03 11.89 -15.51
C ILE A 402 11.26 11.54 -16.34
N ARG A 403 11.83 12.48 -17.10
CA ARG A 403 13.05 12.26 -17.88
C ARG A 403 14.22 11.82 -17.00
N SER A 404 14.34 12.40 -15.81
CA SER A 404 15.41 12.12 -14.87
C SER A 404 15.34 10.74 -14.21
N LEU A 405 14.17 10.11 -14.11
CA LEU A 405 14.02 8.78 -13.50
C LEU A 405 14.86 7.74 -14.24
N ASN A 406 15.65 6.92 -13.55
CA ASN A 406 16.38 5.83 -14.15
C ASN A 406 16.22 4.55 -13.31
N PHE A 407 15.99 3.41 -13.95
CA PHE A 407 15.77 2.14 -13.25
C PHE A 407 16.75 1.10 -13.82
N PRO A 408 18.02 1.12 -13.39
CA PRO A 408 19.04 0.23 -13.95
C PRO A 408 18.72 -1.25 -13.68
N GLU A 409 18.98 -2.10 -14.68
CA GLU A 409 18.84 -3.55 -14.53
C GLU A 409 19.84 -4.09 -13.52
N ARG A 410 19.38 -4.99 -12.65
CA ARG A 410 20.16 -5.60 -11.58
C ARG A 410 20.90 -6.82 -12.08
N ASN A 411 21.95 -6.65 -12.86
CA ASN A 411 22.93 -7.72 -13.00
C ASN A 411 23.90 -7.63 -11.83
N ALA A 412 23.71 -8.47 -10.80
CA ALA A 412 24.50 -8.43 -9.57
C ALA A 412 26.02 -8.47 -9.82
N ALA A 413 26.46 -9.15 -10.88
CA ALA A 413 27.89 -9.29 -11.22
C ALA A 413 28.53 -8.05 -11.86
N SER A 414 27.75 -7.03 -12.25
CA SER A 414 28.24 -5.82 -12.93
C SER A 414 28.02 -4.53 -12.16
N ILE A 415 27.57 -4.60 -10.90
CA ILE A 415 27.32 -3.42 -10.05
C ILE A 415 28.65 -3.00 -9.41
N LEU A 416 29.03 -1.73 -9.57
CA LEU A 416 30.18 -1.16 -8.87
C LEU A 416 29.88 -1.05 -7.36
N ASP A 417 30.91 -1.20 -6.51
CA ASP A 417 30.79 -1.09 -5.05
C ASP A 417 30.08 0.21 -4.59
N THR A 418 30.35 1.32 -5.29
CA THR A 418 29.76 2.63 -5.00
C THR A 418 28.25 2.69 -5.24
N ASP A 419 27.75 1.86 -6.14
CA ASP A 419 26.34 1.86 -6.57
C ASP A 419 25.53 0.80 -5.84
N PHE A 420 26.20 -0.16 -5.18
CA PHE A 420 25.54 -1.24 -4.44
C PHE A 420 24.71 -0.70 -3.26
N ASP A 421 25.19 0.36 -2.60
CA ASP A 421 24.53 1.00 -1.46
C ASP A 421 23.16 1.60 -1.83
N ALA A 422 23.04 2.14 -3.06
CA ALA A 422 21.82 2.76 -3.57
C ALA A 422 20.76 1.73 -4.03
N ILE A 423 21.17 0.49 -4.35
CA ILE A 423 20.34 -0.48 -5.05
C ILE A 423 19.94 -1.67 -4.16
N PHE A 424 20.79 -2.05 -3.20
CA PHE A 424 20.51 -3.17 -2.31
C PHE A 424 19.48 -2.81 -1.24
N GLN A 425 18.36 -3.54 -1.23
CA GLN A 425 17.36 -3.47 -0.17
C GLN A 425 17.59 -4.62 0.79
N LYS A 426 17.81 -4.28 2.07
CA LYS A 426 17.80 -5.26 3.15
C LYS A 426 16.37 -5.77 3.33
N THR A 427 16.15 -7.06 3.11
CA THR A 427 14.87 -7.72 3.40
C THR A 427 14.85 -8.22 4.84
N ALA A 428 13.67 -8.54 5.37
CA ALA A 428 13.55 -9.20 6.67
C ALA A 428 14.38 -10.50 6.76
N ASP A 429 14.55 -11.19 5.63
CA ASP A 429 15.32 -12.44 5.51
C ASP A 429 16.83 -12.24 5.66
N PHE A 430 17.35 -11.02 5.45
CA PHE A 430 18.79 -10.75 5.53
C PHE A 430 19.36 -11.09 6.92
N ASP A 431 18.66 -10.70 7.99
CA ASP A 431 19.14 -10.95 9.35
C ASP A 431 19.16 -12.44 9.71
N ARG A 432 18.21 -13.22 9.16
CA ARG A 432 18.21 -14.68 9.27
C ARG A 432 19.33 -15.31 8.45
N CYS A 433 19.62 -14.77 7.26
CA CYS A 433 20.74 -15.23 6.44
C CYS A 433 22.08 -15.11 7.18
N LEU A 434 22.22 -14.15 8.10
CA LEU A 434 23.41 -13.98 8.93
C LEU A 434 23.55 -15.02 10.07
N GLU A 435 22.53 -15.82 10.35
CA GLU A 435 22.59 -16.82 11.42
C GLU A 435 23.43 -18.04 11.00
N ASP A 436 24.28 -18.52 11.90
CA ASP A 436 25.13 -19.70 11.66
C ASP A 436 24.32 -20.98 11.42
N GLN A 437 23.13 -21.07 12.01
CA GLN A 437 22.26 -22.23 11.87
C GLN A 437 21.59 -22.33 10.50
N VAL A 438 21.53 -21.23 9.74
CA VAL A 438 20.96 -21.21 8.38
C VAL A 438 21.98 -21.75 7.39
N TRP A 439 21.70 -22.93 6.85
CA TRP A 439 22.59 -23.69 5.97
C TRP A 439 22.18 -23.61 4.50
N VAL A 440 20.87 -23.56 4.23
CA VAL A 440 20.33 -23.54 2.88
C VAL A 440 19.46 -22.31 2.70
N ILE A 441 19.85 -21.44 1.76
CA ILE A 441 19.09 -20.27 1.34
C ILE A 441 18.40 -20.60 0.02
N ARG A 442 17.08 -20.67 0.07
CA ARG A 442 16.21 -21.11 -1.00
C ARG A 442 15.48 -19.93 -1.60
N GLY A 443 15.08 -20.02 -2.85
CA GLY A 443 14.24 -19.00 -3.48
C GLY A 443 14.09 -19.22 -4.96
N ARG A 444 13.09 -18.59 -5.57
CA ARG A 444 12.88 -18.65 -7.02
C ARG A 444 13.91 -17.83 -7.79
N LYS A 445 13.96 -17.99 -9.11
CA LYS A 445 14.81 -17.14 -9.94
C LYS A 445 14.32 -15.69 -9.84
N GLY A 446 15.26 -14.76 -9.66
CA GLY A 446 14.93 -13.34 -9.50
C GLY A 446 14.59 -12.90 -8.06
N THR A 447 14.57 -13.79 -7.06
CA THR A 447 14.31 -13.39 -5.66
C THR A 447 15.51 -12.75 -4.94
N GLY A 448 16.69 -12.70 -5.59
CA GLY A 448 17.89 -12.03 -5.05
C GLY A 448 18.97 -12.94 -4.44
N LYS A 449 18.91 -14.27 -4.65
CA LYS A 449 19.94 -15.23 -4.18
C LYS A 449 21.36 -14.82 -4.60
N SER A 450 21.58 -14.64 -5.90
CA SER A 450 22.90 -14.25 -6.41
C SER A 450 23.30 -12.84 -5.95
N THR A 451 22.34 -11.92 -5.77
CA THR A 451 22.64 -10.60 -5.16
C THR A 451 23.16 -10.73 -3.73
N LEU A 452 22.58 -11.61 -2.90
CA LEU A 452 23.09 -11.88 -1.55
C LEU A 452 24.46 -12.55 -1.58
N TYR A 453 24.65 -13.52 -2.47
CA TYR A 453 25.94 -14.18 -2.64
C TYR A 453 27.04 -13.19 -3.04
N THR A 454 26.78 -12.34 -4.04
CA THR A 454 27.68 -11.27 -4.48
C THR A 454 27.94 -10.25 -3.38
N LEU A 455 26.91 -9.84 -2.62
CA LEU A 455 27.08 -8.95 -1.47
C LEU A 455 28.11 -9.49 -0.48
N PHE A 456 28.03 -10.78 -0.14
CA PHE A 456 28.94 -11.39 0.82
C PHE A 456 30.34 -11.66 0.26
N THR A 457 30.47 -11.98 -1.02
CA THR A 457 31.75 -12.43 -1.62
C THR A 457 32.53 -11.32 -2.30
N GLN A 458 31.86 -10.31 -2.87
CA GLN A 458 32.48 -9.23 -3.64
C GLN A 458 32.31 -7.86 -2.98
N HIS A 459 31.19 -7.59 -2.30
CA HIS A 459 30.89 -6.28 -1.69
C HIS A 459 30.95 -6.33 -0.15
N ARG A 460 32.06 -6.81 0.40
CA ARG A 460 32.21 -7.13 1.83
C ARG A 460 31.90 -5.96 2.78
N GLU A 461 32.38 -4.75 2.46
CA GLU A 461 32.14 -3.54 3.27
C GLU A 461 30.64 -3.22 3.39
N ASN A 462 29.90 -3.37 2.29
CA ASN A 462 28.46 -3.17 2.24
C ASN A 462 27.71 -4.19 3.12
N ALA A 463 28.19 -5.45 3.16
CA ALA A 463 27.63 -6.49 4.01
C ALA A 463 27.89 -6.19 5.49
N GLU A 464 29.10 -5.76 5.84
CA GLU A 464 29.50 -5.43 7.21
C GLU A 464 28.68 -4.28 7.78
N LYS A 465 28.53 -3.17 7.01
CA LYS A 465 27.69 -2.01 7.35
C LYS A 465 26.26 -2.42 7.75
N ARG A 466 25.68 -3.41 7.07
CA ARG A 466 24.30 -3.87 7.27
C ARG A 466 24.15 -4.98 8.31
N SER A 467 25.24 -5.66 8.64
CA SER A 467 25.24 -6.83 9.53
C SER A 467 25.19 -6.49 11.03
N ARG A 468 25.29 -5.21 11.40
CA ARG A 468 25.32 -4.75 12.81
C ARG A 468 26.37 -5.50 13.66
N GLY A 469 27.55 -5.73 13.08
CA GLY A 469 28.67 -6.41 13.72
C GLY A 469 28.60 -7.95 13.73
N ARG A 470 27.56 -8.58 13.18
CA ARG A 470 27.43 -10.05 13.15
C ARG A 470 28.46 -10.75 12.25
N LEU A 471 29.10 -10.01 11.33
CA LEU A 471 30.17 -10.53 10.48
C LEU A 471 31.58 -10.30 11.06
N VAL A 472 31.69 -9.72 12.25
CA VAL A 472 32.98 -9.55 12.94
C VAL A 472 33.59 -10.94 13.19
N ASN A 473 34.87 -11.09 12.84
CA ASN A 473 35.61 -12.36 12.91
C ASN A 473 35.04 -13.50 12.03
N VAL A 474 34.23 -13.18 11.02
CA VAL A 474 33.72 -14.14 10.03
C VAL A 474 34.37 -13.89 8.68
N GLU A 475 35.26 -14.78 8.26
CA GLU A 475 35.82 -14.82 6.91
C GLU A 475 34.82 -15.50 5.96
N ILE A 476 34.52 -14.87 4.83
CA ILE A 476 33.58 -15.41 3.83
C ILE A 476 34.37 -15.85 2.61
N ILE A 477 34.16 -17.11 2.21
CA ILE A 477 34.85 -17.74 1.09
C ILE A 477 33.82 -18.26 0.10
N SER A 478 34.07 -18.00 -1.19
CA SER A 478 33.36 -18.65 -2.29
C SER A 478 33.81 -20.11 -2.41
N GLY A 479 32.96 -21.03 -1.94
CA GLY A 479 33.13 -22.46 -2.14
C GLY A 479 32.78 -22.86 -3.59
N HIS A 480 31.69 -22.33 -4.13
CA HIS A 480 31.29 -22.48 -5.52
C HIS A 480 30.42 -21.28 -5.95
N GLY A 481 30.51 -20.85 -7.21
CA GLY A 481 29.71 -19.76 -7.78
C GLY A 481 30.52 -18.76 -8.61
N VAL A 482 29.84 -17.78 -9.22
CA VAL A 482 30.39 -16.79 -10.16
C VAL A 482 31.61 -15.98 -9.67
N SER A 483 31.77 -15.78 -8.36
CA SER A 483 32.86 -14.97 -7.81
C SER A 483 34.23 -15.64 -7.90
N ASN A 484 34.29 -16.90 -8.33
CA ASN A 484 35.51 -17.68 -8.41
C ASN A 484 35.63 -18.42 -9.75
N SER A 485 36.70 -18.12 -10.48
CA SER A 485 37.03 -18.75 -11.77
C SER A 485 37.62 -20.17 -11.64
N PHE A 486 38.18 -20.52 -10.49
CA PHE A 486 38.72 -21.86 -10.25
C PHE A 486 37.64 -22.80 -9.71
N LYS A 487 36.71 -23.23 -10.57
CA LYS A 487 35.63 -24.16 -10.22
C LYS A 487 35.33 -25.15 -11.35
N PRO A 488 34.83 -26.37 -11.03
CA PRO A 488 34.21 -27.26 -12.03
C PRO A 488 32.98 -26.59 -12.66
N ASN A 489 32.76 -26.78 -13.96
CA ASN A 489 31.55 -26.37 -14.65
C ASN A 489 30.63 -27.57 -14.95
N ALA A 490 29.51 -27.34 -15.63
CA ALA A 490 28.53 -28.37 -16.01
C ALA A 490 29.10 -29.62 -16.70
N ASP A 491 30.05 -29.45 -17.62
CA ASP A 491 30.65 -30.58 -18.33
C ASP A 491 31.64 -31.34 -17.43
N VAL A 492 32.41 -30.61 -16.61
CA VAL A 492 33.31 -31.24 -15.64
C VAL A 492 32.54 -32.05 -14.59
N PHE A 493 31.42 -31.54 -14.05
CA PHE A 493 30.58 -32.32 -13.13
C PHE A 493 29.99 -33.57 -13.78
N SER A 494 29.63 -33.48 -15.07
CA SER A 494 29.16 -34.65 -15.83
C SER A 494 30.24 -35.73 -15.95
N ASP A 495 31.50 -35.33 -16.13
CA ASP A 495 32.63 -36.26 -16.17
C ASP A 495 33.02 -36.80 -14.78
N ILE A 496 32.88 -35.99 -13.73
CA ILE A 496 33.02 -36.42 -12.34
C ILE A 496 32.01 -37.53 -12.03
N GLN A 497 30.73 -37.36 -12.40
CA GLN A 497 29.70 -38.38 -12.17
C GLN A 497 30.08 -39.74 -12.80
N LYS A 498 30.55 -39.73 -14.05
CA LYS A 498 30.93 -40.98 -14.74
C LYS A 498 32.01 -41.73 -13.97
N LYS A 499 32.97 -41.00 -13.39
CA LYS A 499 34.08 -41.57 -12.63
C LYS A 499 33.67 -41.99 -11.22
N ILE A 500 32.83 -41.21 -10.53
CA ILE A 500 32.26 -41.58 -9.23
C ILE A 500 31.58 -42.96 -9.32
N ASN A 501 30.79 -43.19 -10.37
CA ASN A 501 30.13 -44.47 -10.61
C ASN A 501 31.11 -45.59 -10.99
N ALA A 502 32.15 -45.29 -11.77
CA ALA A 502 33.14 -46.29 -12.19
C ALA A 502 34.01 -46.78 -11.03
N ASP A 503 34.36 -45.87 -10.11
CA ASP A 503 35.25 -46.13 -8.99
C ASP A 503 34.50 -46.54 -7.70
N ASP A 504 33.17 -46.68 -7.75
CA ASP A 504 32.28 -47.00 -6.62
C ASP A 504 32.49 -46.07 -5.41
N THR A 505 32.50 -44.76 -5.66
CA THR A 505 32.69 -43.71 -4.64
C THR A 505 31.44 -42.85 -4.44
N ASP A 506 31.49 -41.88 -3.52
CA ASP A 506 30.34 -41.07 -3.16
C ASP A 506 30.57 -39.55 -3.28
N TRP A 507 29.47 -38.84 -3.53
CA TRP A 507 29.46 -37.38 -3.68
C TRP A 507 29.84 -36.62 -2.40
N LEU A 508 29.59 -37.16 -1.19
CA LEU A 508 29.99 -36.50 0.05
C LEU A 508 31.51 -36.46 0.18
N SER A 509 32.19 -37.55 -0.21
CA SER A 509 33.66 -37.61 -0.27
C SER A 509 34.23 -36.60 -1.26
N LEU A 510 33.58 -36.42 -2.43
CA LEU A 510 33.92 -35.38 -3.40
C LEU A 510 33.75 -33.97 -2.82
N TRP A 511 32.60 -33.64 -2.25
CA TRP A 511 32.36 -32.30 -1.69
C TRP A 511 33.32 -31.98 -0.55
N ARG A 512 33.71 -32.97 0.25
CA ARG A 512 34.72 -32.81 1.31
C ARG A 512 36.09 -32.46 0.73
N ALA A 513 36.54 -33.23 -0.27
CA ALA A 513 37.81 -32.98 -0.95
C ALA A 513 37.81 -31.61 -1.63
N TYR A 514 36.71 -31.27 -2.31
CA TYR A 514 36.53 -29.98 -2.96
C TYR A 514 36.56 -28.83 -1.93
N ALA A 515 35.85 -28.94 -0.81
CA ALA A 515 35.91 -27.93 0.26
C ALA A 515 37.33 -27.72 0.80
N VAL A 516 38.12 -28.79 0.97
CA VAL A 516 39.53 -28.69 1.39
C VAL A 516 40.38 -27.95 0.36
N ILE A 517 40.19 -28.22 -0.94
CA ILE A 517 40.88 -27.49 -2.01
C ILE A 517 40.49 -26.02 -1.98
N ARG A 518 39.21 -25.70 -1.78
CA ARG A 518 38.73 -24.31 -1.67
C ARG A 518 39.32 -23.59 -0.46
N LEU A 519 39.35 -24.24 0.70
CA LEU A 519 40.00 -23.69 1.90
C LEU A 519 41.50 -23.46 1.68
N TYR A 520 42.18 -24.36 0.97
CA TYR A 520 43.60 -24.19 0.63
C TYR A 520 43.85 -23.00 -0.31
N GLN A 521 42.98 -22.78 -1.29
CA GLN A 521 43.11 -21.67 -2.22
C GLN A 521 42.75 -20.32 -1.62
N SER A 522 41.83 -20.28 -0.66
CA SER A 522 41.28 -19.03 -0.16
C SER A 522 41.80 -18.63 1.22
N CYS A 523 42.31 -19.57 2.04
CA CYS A 523 42.80 -19.30 3.39
C CYS A 523 44.32 -19.54 3.49
N PRO A 524 45.17 -18.49 3.48
CA PRO A 524 46.62 -18.63 3.52
C PRO A 524 47.13 -19.43 4.74
N GLU A 525 46.49 -19.25 5.89
CA GLU A 525 46.87 -19.92 7.14
C GLU A 525 46.61 -21.44 7.11
N PHE A 526 45.75 -21.93 6.21
CA PHE A 526 45.41 -23.35 6.11
C PHE A 526 46.65 -24.21 5.82
N SER A 527 47.57 -23.69 5.01
CA SER A 527 48.86 -24.35 4.72
C SER A 527 49.66 -24.62 5.99
N ASP A 528 49.75 -23.63 6.88
CA ASP A 528 50.52 -23.75 8.12
C ASP A 528 49.83 -24.66 9.13
N ILE A 529 48.50 -24.68 9.15
CA ILE A 529 47.71 -25.57 9.99
C ILE A 529 47.94 -27.03 9.59
N ILE A 530 47.87 -27.34 8.29
CA ILE A 530 48.11 -28.70 7.76
C ILE A 530 49.55 -29.16 8.06
N LYS A 531 50.54 -28.27 7.92
CA LYS A 531 51.94 -28.56 8.28
C LYS A 531 52.09 -28.87 9.77
N LYS A 532 51.51 -28.04 10.65
CA LYS A 532 51.55 -28.24 12.11
C LYS A 532 50.85 -29.53 12.54
N ALA A 533 49.77 -29.89 11.86
CA ALA A 533 49.04 -31.15 12.05
C ALA A 533 49.79 -32.38 11.48
N LYS A 534 50.97 -32.20 10.87
CA LYS A 534 51.79 -33.27 10.26
C LYS A 534 51.08 -34.04 9.15
N LEU A 535 50.15 -33.39 8.43
CA LEU A 535 49.42 -33.98 7.31
C LEU A 535 50.21 -33.80 5.98
N SER A 536 51.48 -34.19 5.97
CA SER A 536 52.43 -33.91 4.87
C SER A 536 52.00 -34.51 3.53
N GLY A 537 51.36 -35.69 3.54
CA GLY A 537 50.84 -36.34 2.34
C GLY A 537 49.70 -35.58 1.66
N LEU A 538 48.87 -34.87 2.43
CA LEU A 538 47.83 -33.99 1.91
C LEU A 538 48.44 -32.66 1.43
N TYR A 539 49.33 -32.07 2.25
CA TYR A 539 49.96 -30.79 1.93
C TYR A 539 50.72 -30.82 0.59
N SER A 540 51.55 -31.84 0.36
CA SER A 540 52.34 -31.93 -0.88
C SER A 540 51.46 -32.03 -2.13
N ARG A 541 50.33 -32.74 -2.04
CA ARG A 541 49.36 -32.87 -3.14
C ARG A 541 48.60 -31.57 -3.38
N LEU A 542 48.20 -30.87 -2.32
CA LEU A 542 47.56 -29.55 -2.44
C LEU A 542 48.53 -28.53 -3.05
N GLN A 543 49.76 -28.48 -2.55
CA GLN A 543 50.79 -27.56 -3.02
C GLN A 543 51.15 -27.78 -4.49
N TYR A 544 51.30 -29.03 -4.93
CA TYR A 544 51.71 -29.31 -6.31
C TYR A 544 50.57 -29.12 -7.33
N ASN A 545 49.33 -29.42 -6.95
CA ASN A 545 48.22 -29.49 -7.91
C ASN A 545 47.22 -28.33 -7.83
N PHE A 546 47.23 -27.52 -6.77
CA PHE A 546 46.18 -26.52 -6.51
C PHE A 546 46.70 -25.16 -6.01
N ASN A 547 47.98 -24.85 -6.24
CA ASN A 547 48.60 -23.59 -5.81
C ASN A 547 47.96 -22.36 -6.49
N THR A 548 47.69 -21.32 -5.71
CA THR A 548 47.03 -20.08 -6.12
C THR A 548 47.88 -19.21 -7.03
N THR A 549 49.21 -19.30 -6.95
CA THR A 549 50.12 -18.51 -7.79
C THR A 549 50.25 -19.05 -9.22
N GLU A 550 49.90 -20.32 -9.45
CA GLU A 550 50.07 -21.00 -10.74
C GLU A 550 48.74 -21.32 -11.43
N TYR A 551 47.65 -21.50 -10.67
CA TYR A 551 46.37 -21.96 -11.21
C TYR A 551 45.20 -21.06 -10.83
N THR A 552 44.72 -20.28 -11.79
CA THR A 552 43.57 -19.37 -11.65
C THR A 552 42.30 -19.86 -12.36
N VAL A 553 42.42 -20.90 -13.19
CA VAL A 553 41.33 -21.51 -13.97
C VAL A 553 41.31 -23.02 -13.75
N TRP A 554 40.11 -23.60 -13.72
CA TRP A 554 39.94 -25.05 -13.59
C TRP A 554 40.29 -25.78 -14.90
N GLU A 555 40.94 -26.94 -14.80
CA GLU A 555 41.45 -27.71 -15.95
C GLU A 555 41.23 -29.21 -15.69
N SER A 556 41.29 -30.03 -16.75
CA SER A 556 41.10 -31.49 -16.65
C SER A 556 42.06 -32.18 -15.67
N LYS A 557 43.29 -31.66 -15.51
CA LYS A 557 44.26 -32.17 -14.51
C LYS A 557 43.75 -31.98 -13.07
N HIS A 558 43.10 -30.85 -12.79
CA HIS A 558 42.51 -30.55 -11.48
C HIS A 558 41.36 -31.50 -11.18
N THR A 559 40.53 -31.82 -12.17
CA THR A 559 39.47 -32.84 -12.05
C THR A 559 40.03 -34.21 -11.71
N ALA A 560 41.07 -34.65 -12.42
CA ALA A 560 41.72 -35.94 -12.15
C ALA A 560 42.29 -36.01 -10.73
N LYS A 561 42.91 -34.91 -10.25
CA LYS A 561 43.48 -34.83 -8.90
C LYS A 561 42.43 -34.68 -7.81
N LEU A 562 41.33 -33.98 -8.05
CA LEU A 562 40.19 -33.96 -7.15
C LEU A 562 39.67 -35.40 -6.93
N LEU A 563 39.53 -36.18 -7.99
CA LEU A 563 39.05 -37.57 -7.91
C LEU A 563 40.03 -38.50 -7.19
N GLU A 564 41.34 -38.26 -7.30
CA GLU A 564 42.35 -38.97 -6.49
C GLU A 564 42.07 -38.80 -4.98
N PHE A 565 41.62 -37.62 -4.54
CA PHE A 565 41.29 -37.34 -3.13
C PHE A 565 39.97 -38.01 -2.69
N VAL A 566 39.17 -38.47 -3.64
CA VAL A 566 37.89 -39.17 -3.39
C VAL A 566 38.12 -40.67 -3.32
N THR A 567 38.88 -41.23 -4.26
CA THR A 567 39.09 -42.68 -4.37
C THR A 567 40.11 -43.23 -3.35
N ASP A 568 41.12 -42.44 -2.97
CA ASP A 568 42.07 -42.84 -1.92
C ASP A 568 41.46 -42.59 -0.52
N ILE A 569 41.05 -43.68 0.13
CA ILE A 569 40.47 -43.69 1.48
C ILE A 569 41.36 -42.96 2.50
N LYS A 570 42.69 -43.09 2.40
CA LYS A 570 43.62 -42.43 3.31
C LYS A 570 43.64 -40.92 3.06
N LEU A 571 43.71 -40.49 1.80
CA LEU A 571 43.67 -39.06 1.46
C LEU A 571 42.34 -38.42 1.86
N ASN A 572 41.21 -39.10 1.65
CA ASN A 572 39.92 -38.58 2.08
C ASN A 572 39.82 -38.46 3.61
N GLY A 573 40.37 -39.43 4.34
CA GLY A 573 40.55 -39.36 5.78
C GLY A 573 41.36 -38.13 6.21
N LEU A 574 42.48 -37.87 5.54
CA LEU A 574 43.30 -36.67 5.78
C LEU A 574 42.54 -35.37 5.49
N CYS A 575 41.67 -35.33 4.48
CA CYS A 575 40.79 -34.18 4.23
C CYS A 575 39.85 -33.91 5.42
N ARG A 576 39.25 -34.97 6.00
CA ARG A 576 38.41 -34.85 7.19
C ARG A 576 39.19 -34.32 8.39
N ASP A 577 40.40 -34.83 8.59
CA ASP A 577 41.27 -34.42 9.70
C ASP A 577 41.72 -32.96 9.52
N ALA A 578 42.02 -32.53 8.28
CA ALA A 578 42.37 -31.15 7.97
C ALA A 578 41.27 -30.15 8.33
N ILE A 579 40.00 -30.44 7.99
CA ILE A 579 38.85 -29.60 8.39
C ILE A 579 38.74 -29.54 9.91
N THR A 580 38.96 -30.65 10.62
CA THR A 580 38.89 -30.73 12.09
C THR A 580 39.98 -29.88 12.76
N HIS A 581 41.20 -29.93 12.23
CA HIS A 581 42.33 -29.12 12.71
C HIS A 581 42.12 -27.63 12.44
N LEU A 582 41.62 -27.26 11.25
CA LEU A 582 41.27 -25.88 10.93
C LEU A 582 40.19 -25.35 11.88
N ASN A 583 39.10 -26.11 12.08
CA ASN A 583 38.04 -25.73 13.01
C ASN A 583 38.57 -25.50 14.44
N SER A 584 39.48 -26.35 14.91
CA SER A 584 40.10 -26.20 16.23
C SER A 584 40.96 -24.93 16.31
N ASN A 585 41.73 -24.63 15.26
CA ASN A 585 42.53 -23.41 15.20
C ASN A 585 41.65 -22.14 15.20
N LEU A 586 40.64 -22.10 14.34
CA LEU A 586 39.65 -21.01 14.29
C LEU A 586 38.97 -20.81 15.64
N LYS A 587 38.66 -21.91 16.36
CA LYS A 587 38.06 -21.85 17.70
C LYS A 587 38.99 -21.17 18.70
N THR A 588 40.29 -21.43 18.67
CA THR A 588 41.26 -20.75 19.55
C THR A 588 41.40 -19.26 19.26
N LYS A 589 41.19 -18.85 18.00
CA LYS A 589 41.23 -17.44 17.56
C LYS A 589 39.89 -16.71 17.69
N ASN A 590 38.82 -17.41 18.09
CA ASN A 590 37.44 -16.92 18.04
C ASN A 590 37.04 -16.39 16.65
N GLN A 591 37.46 -17.10 15.61
CA GLN A 591 37.18 -16.81 14.21
C GLN A 591 36.27 -17.87 13.60
N LYS A 592 35.60 -17.52 12.50
CA LYS A 592 34.72 -18.39 11.72
C LYS A 592 35.00 -18.23 10.24
N ILE A 593 34.76 -19.30 9.49
CA ILE A 593 34.73 -19.31 8.03
C ILE A 593 33.33 -19.70 7.57
N TRP A 594 32.78 -18.94 6.63
CA TRP A 594 31.58 -19.28 5.88
C TRP A 594 31.95 -19.65 4.45
N LEU A 595 31.62 -20.88 4.04
CA LEU A 595 31.73 -21.37 2.67
C LEU A 595 30.39 -21.21 1.96
N LEU A 596 30.35 -20.32 0.96
CA LEU A 596 29.15 -20.03 0.19
C LEU A 596 29.15 -20.81 -1.14
N TYR A 597 28.01 -21.39 -1.48
CA TYR A 597 27.79 -22.15 -2.71
C TYR A 597 26.60 -21.56 -3.47
N ASP A 598 26.82 -21.01 -4.66
CA ASP A 598 25.79 -20.53 -5.60
C ASP A 598 26.04 -21.12 -7.00
N ASP A 599 25.11 -20.93 -7.95
CA ASP A 599 25.12 -21.47 -9.33
C ASP A 599 25.13 -23.01 -9.44
N LEU A 600 24.88 -23.74 -8.35
CA LEU A 600 24.83 -25.20 -8.38
C LEU A 600 23.73 -25.72 -9.32
N ASP A 601 22.65 -24.99 -9.53
CA ASP A 601 21.60 -25.32 -10.49
C ASP A 601 22.04 -25.17 -11.95
N GLN A 602 23.01 -24.31 -12.23
CA GLN A 602 23.59 -24.14 -13.57
C GLN A 602 24.68 -25.18 -13.85
N ASP A 603 25.56 -25.42 -12.86
CA ASP A 603 26.72 -26.30 -13.01
C ASP A 603 26.41 -27.78 -12.72
N ILE A 604 25.29 -28.11 -12.06
CA ILE A 604 24.80 -29.49 -11.93
C ILE A 604 23.57 -29.63 -12.82
N LYS A 605 23.77 -30.26 -14.00
CA LYS A 605 22.74 -30.38 -15.04
C LYS A 605 21.40 -30.84 -14.46
N GLU A 606 20.39 -29.99 -14.60
CA GLU A 606 19.04 -30.22 -14.09
C GLU A 606 18.39 -31.44 -14.75
N ASN A 607 17.45 -32.06 -14.04
CA ASN A 607 16.68 -33.23 -14.49
C ASN A 607 17.55 -34.47 -14.82
N THR A 608 18.82 -34.47 -14.42
CA THR A 608 19.66 -35.66 -14.51
C THR A 608 19.45 -36.59 -13.31
N PRO A 609 19.54 -37.91 -13.48
CA PRO A 609 19.36 -38.87 -12.38
C PRO A 609 20.32 -38.62 -11.20
N TRP A 610 21.52 -38.11 -11.48
CA TRP A 610 22.59 -37.91 -10.51
C TRP A 610 22.58 -36.55 -9.81
N GLN A 611 21.74 -35.60 -10.25
CA GLN A 611 21.59 -34.29 -9.58
C GLN A 611 21.25 -34.46 -8.10
N LYS A 612 20.36 -35.41 -7.78
CA LYS A 612 19.94 -35.70 -6.40
C LYS A 612 21.08 -36.26 -5.56
N GLU A 613 21.92 -37.11 -6.14
CA GLU A 613 23.07 -37.71 -5.47
C GLU A 613 24.14 -36.65 -5.17
N ALA A 614 24.44 -35.80 -6.16
CA ALA A 614 25.40 -34.72 -6.05
C ALA A 614 25.00 -33.71 -4.96
N LEU A 615 23.81 -33.12 -5.08
CA LEU A 615 23.31 -32.15 -4.10
C LEU A 615 23.08 -32.80 -2.73
N GLY A 616 22.57 -34.04 -2.70
CA GLY A 616 22.40 -34.81 -1.47
C GLY A 616 23.72 -35.12 -0.77
N GLY A 617 24.81 -35.33 -1.51
CA GLY A 617 26.17 -35.46 -0.96
C GLY A 617 26.63 -34.19 -0.23
N LEU A 618 26.39 -33.01 -0.83
CA LEU A 618 26.72 -31.72 -0.21
C LEU A 618 25.91 -31.51 1.06
N MET A 619 24.60 -31.78 1.04
CA MET A 619 23.76 -31.64 2.24
C MET A 619 24.21 -32.58 3.37
N ARG A 620 24.59 -33.82 3.03
CA ARG A 620 25.15 -34.77 4.02
C ARG A 620 26.46 -34.26 4.61
N LEU A 621 27.37 -33.68 3.81
CA LEU A 621 28.60 -33.07 4.33
C LEU A 621 28.31 -31.95 5.33
N ILE A 622 27.34 -31.08 5.03
CA ILE A 622 26.94 -29.97 5.91
C ILE A 622 26.40 -30.51 7.24
N TYR A 623 25.51 -31.50 7.14
CA TYR A 623 24.92 -32.17 8.30
C TYR A 623 26.00 -32.83 9.18
N ASP A 624 26.92 -33.57 8.56
CA ASP A 624 28.02 -34.26 9.24
C ASP A 624 28.98 -33.27 9.92
N THR A 625 29.29 -32.16 9.26
CA THR A 625 30.15 -31.10 9.82
C THR A 625 29.52 -30.55 11.10
N ASN A 626 28.20 -30.27 11.08
CA ASN A 626 27.49 -29.78 12.25
C ASN A 626 27.43 -30.81 13.38
N ASN A 627 27.12 -32.08 13.08
CA ASN A 627 27.03 -33.14 14.09
C ASN A 627 28.38 -33.47 14.74
N ASN A 628 29.48 -33.31 14.00
CA ASN A 628 30.83 -33.45 14.53
C ASN A 628 31.31 -32.20 15.31
N SER A 629 30.40 -31.29 15.67
CA SER A 629 30.70 -30.07 16.44
C SER A 629 31.73 -29.13 15.79
N LEU A 630 31.82 -29.15 14.45
CA LEU A 630 32.69 -28.26 13.69
C LEU A 630 31.98 -26.91 13.50
N TYR A 631 31.97 -26.13 14.57
CA TYR A 631 31.15 -24.92 14.65
C TYR A 631 31.75 -23.65 14.04
N GLN A 632 33.03 -23.69 13.70
CA GLN A 632 33.75 -22.56 13.13
C GLN A 632 33.82 -22.58 11.61
N ILE A 633 33.40 -23.67 10.97
CA ILE A 633 33.28 -23.77 9.52
C ILE A 633 31.80 -23.98 9.21
N ARG A 634 31.19 -23.00 8.54
CA ARG A 634 29.77 -22.98 8.21
C ARG A 634 29.57 -23.00 6.71
N PHE A 635 28.48 -23.59 6.29
CA PHE A 635 28.09 -23.65 4.89
C PHE A 635 26.83 -22.82 4.68
N LYS A 636 26.77 -22.09 3.57
CA LYS A 636 25.59 -21.38 3.09
C LYS A 636 25.37 -21.73 1.63
N VAL A 637 24.38 -22.56 1.36
CA VAL A 637 24.08 -23.07 0.01
C VAL A 637 22.86 -22.35 -0.53
N PHE A 638 23.03 -21.63 -1.63
CA PHE A 638 21.97 -20.97 -2.38
C PHE A 638 21.40 -21.96 -3.39
N LEU A 639 20.09 -22.25 -3.28
CA LEU A 639 19.40 -23.20 -4.16
C LEU A 639 18.05 -22.68 -4.61
N ARG A 640 17.60 -23.17 -5.76
CA ARG A 640 16.23 -22.94 -6.23
C ARG A 640 15.24 -23.75 -5.39
N GLU A 641 14.08 -23.17 -5.09
CA GLU A 641 13.10 -23.77 -4.17
C GLU A 641 12.50 -25.09 -4.69
N ASP A 642 12.28 -25.20 -6.00
CA ASP A 642 11.82 -26.42 -6.66
C ASP A 642 12.87 -27.54 -6.59
N ILE A 643 14.15 -27.21 -6.81
CA ILE A 643 15.26 -28.17 -6.66
C ILE A 643 15.33 -28.67 -5.22
N TRP A 644 15.28 -27.76 -4.24
CA TRP A 644 15.26 -28.16 -2.83
C TRP A 644 14.05 -29.03 -2.49
N SER A 645 12.86 -28.67 -2.95
CA SER A 645 11.61 -29.41 -2.68
C SER A 645 11.70 -30.85 -3.21
N ASN A 646 12.25 -31.02 -4.41
CA ASN A 646 12.41 -32.32 -5.08
C ASN A 646 13.65 -33.12 -4.62
N LEU A 647 14.58 -32.49 -3.90
CA LEU A 647 15.79 -33.14 -3.43
C LEU A 647 15.47 -34.20 -2.37
N ILE A 648 15.97 -35.43 -2.53
CA ILE A 648 15.77 -36.52 -1.57
C ILE A 648 17.15 -36.98 -1.11
N PHE A 649 17.38 -36.95 0.21
CA PHE A 649 18.62 -37.41 0.84
C PHE A 649 18.36 -37.81 2.30
N THR A 650 19.26 -38.60 2.87
CA THR A 650 19.18 -39.02 4.27
C THR A 650 19.22 -37.80 5.20
N ASN A 651 18.38 -37.80 6.25
CA ASN A 651 18.30 -36.73 7.25
C ASN A 651 17.78 -35.37 6.74
N LYS A 652 17.10 -35.29 5.58
CA LYS A 652 16.48 -34.03 5.10
C LYS A 652 15.52 -33.40 6.13
N SER A 653 14.79 -34.21 6.90
CA SER A 653 13.90 -33.73 7.98
C SER A 653 14.62 -32.91 9.06
N HIS A 654 15.94 -33.08 9.21
CA HIS A 654 16.75 -32.28 10.13
C HIS A 654 17.10 -30.90 9.57
N PHE A 655 16.77 -30.57 8.33
CA PHE A 655 16.89 -29.24 7.73
C PHE A 655 15.55 -28.49 7.86
N GLY A 656 15.00 -28.44 9.08
CA GLY A 656 13.77 -27.71 9.36
C GLY A 656 13.90 -26.19 9.20
N ASP A 657 12.88 -25.45 9.62
CA ASP A 657 12.79 -23.99 9.41
C ASP A 657 13.93 -23.18 10.01
N ALA A 658 14.57 -23.65 11.07
CA ALA A 658 15.74 -22.99 11.66
C ALA A 658 17.00 -23.09 10.78
N ARG A 659 17.09 -24.12 9.93
CA ARG A 659 18.26 -24.43 9.09
C ARG A 659 18.09 -24.07 7.63
N THR A 660 16.88 -23.73 7.23
CA THR A 660 16.57 -23.28 5.87
C THR A 660 15.92 -21.91 5.90
N LEU A 661 16.21 -21.11 4.88
CA LEU A 661 15.63 -19.79 4.68
C LEU A 661 15.02 -19.75 3.30
N LEU A 662 13.74 -19.40 3.17
CA LEU A 662 13.11 -19.14 1.88
C LEU A 662 13.09 -17.63 1.67
N LEU A 663 13.81 -17.14 0.66
CA LEU A 663 13.83 -15.73 0.32
C LEU A 663 12.50 -15.31 -0.31
N GLN A 664 11.80 -14.41 0.35
CA GLN A 664 10.56 -13.83 -0.13
C GLN A 664 10.59 -12.30 -0.01
N TRP A 665 9.83 -11.64 -0.87
CA TRP A 665 9.67 -10.19 -0.85
C TRP A 665 8.30 -9.87 -0.29
N GLY A 666 8.25 -9.45 0.98
CA GLY A 666 7.03 -8.91 1.57
C GLY A 666 6.65 -7.57 0.95
N THR A 667 5.44 -7.09 1.25
CA THR A 667 4.92 -5.80 0.76
C THR A 667 5.84 -4.64 1.13
N GLU A 668 6.28 -4.57 2.38
CA GLU A 668 7.17 -3.51 2.85
C GLU A 668 8.51 -3.50 2.12
N ASP A 669 9.17 -4.66 2.03
CA ASP A 669 10.47 -4.79 1.35
C ASP A 669 10.35 -4.44 -0.14
N PHE A 670 9.25 -4.82 -0.77
CA PHE A 670 8.93 -4.44 -2.15
C PHE A 670 8.71 -2.93 -2.30
N PHE A 671 8.01 -2.27 -1.38
CA PHE A 671 7.83 -0.82 -1.43
C PHE A 671 9.13 -0.06 -1.15
N ARG A 672 9.94 -0.51 -0.17
CA ARG A 672 11.27 0.05 0.08
C ARG A 672 12.14 -0.07 -1.17
N LEU A 673 12.07 -1.21 -1.86
CA LEU A 673 12.75 -1.45 -3.12
C LEU A 673 12.33 -0.45 -4.21
N ALA A 674 11.02 -0.30 -4.43
CA ALA A 674 10.48 0.63 -5.41
C ALA A 674 10.93 2.06 -5.13
N TYR A 675 10.94 2.45 -3.85
CA TYR A 675 11.36 3.77 -3.42
C TYR A 675 12.86 3.99 -3.66
N ARG A 676 13.72 3.04 -3.26
CA ARG A 676 15.17 3.07 -3.52
C ARG A 676 15.48 3.15 -5.01
N LEU A 677 14.77 2.40 -5.85
CA LEU A 677 14.92 2.48 -7.31
C LEU A 677 14.61 3.90 -7.83
N ALA A 678 13.57 4.55 -7.31
CA ALA A 678 13.19 5.90 -7.73
C ALA A 678 14.18 6.97 -7.24
N ILE A 679 14.61 6.94 -5.97
CA ILE A 679 15.54 7.94 -5.42
C ILE A 679 17.00 7.70 -5.80
N GLY A 680 17.40 6.45 -6.04
CA GLY A 680 18.73 6.09 -6.53
C GLY A 680 18.86 6.38 -8.03
N GLY A 681 17.76 6.27 -8.76
CA GLY A 681 17.66 6.55 -10.17
C GLY A 681 17.61 8.02 -10.57
N SER A 682 17.26 8.92 -9.64
CA SER A 682 17.08 10.34 -9.92
C SER A 682 17.31 11.23 -8.70
N GLU A 683 18.33 12.09 -8.76
CA GLU A 683 18.56 13.14 -7.75
C GLU A 683 17.42 14.17 -7.69
N LYS A 684 16.74 14.43 -8.81
CA LYS A 684 15.57 15.32 -8.85
C LYS A 684 14.39 14.71 -8.10
N PHE A 685 14.13 13.42 -8.32
CA PHE A 685 13.12 12.70 -7.57
C PHE A 685 13.48 12.59 -6.08
N ARG A 686 14.75 12.37 -5.75
CA ARG A 686 15.24 12.40 -4.36
C ARG A 686 14.97 13.76 -3.70
N SER A 687 15.27 14.85 -4.39
CA SER A 687 15.02 16.21 -3.90
C SER A 687 13.53 16.47 -3.70
N LEU A 688 12.69 16.02 -4.63
CA LEU A 688 11.22 16.05 -4.53
C LEU A 688 10.76 15.28 -3.28
N ALA A 689 11.21 14.04 -3.12
CA ALA A 689 10.89 13.16 -2.01
C ALA A 689 11.26 13.78 -0.66
N ASN A 690 12.47 14.34 -0.54
CA ASN A 690 12.96 14.98 0.68
C ASN A 690 12.17 16.23 1.06
N ARG A 691 11.69 17.03 0.09
CA ARG A 691 10.80 18.18 0.35
C ARG A 691 9.45 17.74 0.95
N MET A 692 8.96 16.57 0.56
CA MET A 692 7.66 16.07 1.03
C MET A 692 7.78 15.41 2.40
N ALA A 693 8.77 14.53 2.57
CA ALA A 693 9.05 13.84 3.82
C ALA A 693 10.58 13.75 4.00
N PRO A 694 11.20 14.63 4.81
CA PRO A 694 12.63 14.54 5.09
C PRO A 694 12.89 13.27 5.90
N LEU A 695 13.30 12.21 5.22
CA LEU A 695 13.70 10.95 5.84
C LEU A 695 15.21 10.88 5.92
N VAL A 696 15.70 10.42 7.06
CA VAL A 696 17.08 9.95 7.19
C VAL A 696 17.10 8.55 6.58
N GLU A 697 18.08 8.18 5.75
CA GLU A 697 18.11 6.85 5.10
C GLU A 697 17.94 5.68 6.08
N ASN A 698 18.38 5.85 7.33
CA ASN A 698 18.23 4.86 8.41
C ASN A 698 16.78 4.60 8.83
N THR A 699 15.86 5.56 8.63
CA THR A 699 14.44 5.38 8.99
C THR A 699 13.67 4.62 7.91
N LEU A 700 14.17 4.52 6.67
CA LEU A 700 13.47 3.85 5.57
C LEU A 700 13.28 2.34 5.82
N ASP A 701 14.30 1.69 6.37
CA ASP A 701 14.24 0.26 6.69
C ASP A 701 13.32 -0.05 7.89
N GLU A 702 12.93 0.98 8.67
CA GLU A 702 11.99 0.88 9.80
C GLU A 702 10.58 1.41 9.45
N SER A 703 10.41 2.03 8.29
CA SER A 703 9.12 2.55 7.82
C SER A 703 8.10 1.44 7.64
N ASN A 704 6.89 1.68 8.16
CA ASN A 704 5.73 0.81 7.95
C ASN A 704 5.16 0.96 6.53
N GLU A 705 4.26 0.02 6.17
CA GLU A 705 3.64 -0.01 4.85
C GLU A 705 2.97 1.31 4.44
N GLU A 706 2.22 1.96 5.35
CA GLU A 706 1.50 3.20 5.05
C GLU A 706 2.44 4.37 4.73
N SER A 707 3.50 4.53 5.51
CA SER A 707 4.52 5.54 5.25
C SER A 707 5.16 5.31 3.88
N LEU A 708 5.46 4.06 3.53
CA LEU A 708 6.03 3.71 2.24
C LEU A 708 5.07 4.00 1.07
N ARG A 709 3.76 3.80 1.26
CA ARG A 709 2.74 4.16 0.25
C ARG A 709 2.73 5.66 -0.02
N GLN A 710 2.78 6.48 1.02
CA GLN A 710 2.84 7.94 0.89
C GLN A 710 4.15 8.42 0.24
N LEU A 711 5.27 7.75 0.49
CA LEU A 711 6.54 8.06 -0.17
C LEU A 711 6.54 7.71 -1.67
N LEU A 712 5.75 6.71 -2.06
CA LEU A 712 5.64 6.25 -3.45
C LEU A 712 4.51 6.93 -4.23
N SER A 713 3.56 7.58 -3.56
CA SER A 713 2.48 8.28 -4.24
C SER A 713 2.93 9.35 -5.24
N PRO A 714 4.04 10.10 -5.06
CA PRO A 714 4.55 11.01 -6.09
C PRO A 714 4.98 10.27 -7.37
N LEU A 715 5.43 9.01 -7.26
CA LEU A 715 5.86 8.23 -8.42
C LEU A 715 4.65 7.74 -9.23
N TRP A 716 3.69 7.08 -8.60
CA TRP A 716 2.63 6.35 -9.31
C TRP A 716 1.20 6.62 -8.81
N GLY A 717 1.02 7.60 -7.92
CA GLY A 717 -0.27 7.96 -7.33
C GLY A 717 -0.61 7.13 -6.10
N LEU A 718 -1.41 7.68 -5.20
CA LEU A 718 -1.82 6.97 -3.99
C LEU A 718 -2.92 5.94 -4.28
N ARG A 719 -3.99 6.38 -4.95
CA ARG A 719 -5.17 5.58 -5.28
C ARG A 719 -5.40 5.54 -6.79
N ARG A 720 -6.06 4.49 -7.28
CA ARG A 720 -6.36 4.32 -8.71
C ARG A 720 -7.30 5.44 -9.21
N GLN A 721 -6.96 6.08 -10.34
CA GLN A 721 -7.73 7.20 -10.91
C GLN A 721 -9.23 6.91 -11.14
N LYS A 722 -9.61 5.65 -11.35
CA LYS A 722 -11.01 5.24 -11.54
C LYS A 722 -11.64 4.57 -10.31
N ILE A 723 -10.84 4.16 -9.32
CA ILE A 723 -11.31 3.40 -8.14
C ILE A 723 -10.75 4.07 -6.90
N GLN A 724 -11.60 4.81 -6.19
CA GLN A 724 -11.17 5.56 -5.02
C GLN A 724 -10.72 4.69 -3.84
N ASN A 725 -10.80 3.36 -3.87
CA ASN A 725 -10.54 2.50 -2.69
C ASN A 725 -9.33 1.57 -2.79
N ALA A 726 -8.68 1.46 -3.96
CA ALA A 726 -7.53 0.57 -4.13
C ALA A 726 -6.24 1.37 -4.31
N TYR A 727 -5.25 1.11 -3.45
CA TYR A 727 -3.93 1.73 -3.54
C TYR A 727 -3.18 1.23 -4.77
N VAL A 728 -2.53 2.14 -5.48
CA VAL A 728 -1.74 1.78 -6.68
C VAL A 728 -0.59 0.85 -6.31
N SER A 729 0.08 1.11 -5.19
CA SER A 729 1.17 0.29 -4.66
C SER A 729 0.75 -1.17 -4.43
N THR A 730 -0.39 -1.41 -3.76
CA THR A 730 -0.94 -2.75 -3.53
C THR A 730 -1.34 -3.43 -4.83
N TRP A 731 -1.91 -2.67 -5.77
CA TRP A 731 -2.21 -3.19 -7.10
C TRP A 731 -0.94 -3.63 -7.85
N VAL A 732 0.10 -2.79 -7.89
CA VAL A 732 1.39 -3.14 -8.51
C VAL A 732 1.98 -4.38 -7.85
N TYR A 733 2.04 -4.42 -6.52
CA TYR A 733 2.54 -5.58 -5.77
C TYR A 733 1.78 -6.86 -6.13
N SER A 734 0.45 -6.84 -6.05
CA SER A 734 -0.39 -8.02 -6.32
C SER A 734 -0.29 -8.51 -7.77
N ARG A 735 -0.07 -7.61 -8.74
CA ARG A 735 0.11 -7.96 -10.15
C ARG A 735 1.52 -8.49 -10.46
N LEU A 736 2.51 -8.16 -9.64
CA LEU A 736 3.88 -8.70 -9.71
C LEU A 736 4.12 -9.88 -8.75
N THR A 737 3.07 -10.39 -8.12
CA THR A 737 3.14 -11.51 -7.19
C THR A 737 2.46 -12.74 -7.79
N ASP A 738 3.11 -13.89 -7.68
CA ASP A 738 2.57 -15.15 -8.17
C ASP A 738 1.64 -15.86 -7.16
N SER A 739 1.07 -17.01 -7.52
CA SER A 739 0.09 -17.70 -6.66
C SER A 739 0.70 -18.31 -5.39
N SER A 740 2.02 -18.46 -5.35
CA SER A 740 2.77 -18.91 -4.17
C SER A 740 3.18 -17.75 -3.27
N GLY A 741 2.81 -16.51 -3.62
CA GLY A 741 3.15 -15.32 -2.85
C GLY A 741 4.56 -14.79 -3.11
N ASN A 742 5.24 -15.20 -4.18
CA ASN A 742 6.56 -14.64 -4.51
C ASN A 742 6.44 -13.43 -5.43
N THR A 743 7.14 -12.37 -5.07
CA THR A 743 7.25 -11.13 -5.85
C THR A 743 8.66 -11.00 -6.42
N TYR A 744 8.78 -10.44 -7.62
CA TYR A 744 10.04 -10.44 -8.39
C TYR A 744 10.61 -9.03 -8.55
N PRO A 745 11.71 -8.67 -7.83
CA PRO A 745 12.43 -7.40 -7.98
C PRO A 745 12.76 -6.99 -9.42
N ARG A 746 13.18 -7.97 -10.25
CA ARG A 746 13.53 -7.70 -11.66
C ARG A 746 12.32 -7.21 -12.46
N SER A 747 11.17 -7.86 -12.26
CA SER A 747 9.93 -7.50 -12.96
C SER A 747 9.44 -6.10 -12.56
N LEU A 748 9.71 -5.64 -11.32
CA LEU A 748 9.47 -4.25 -10.92
C LEU A 748 10.35 -3.25 -11.70
N THR A 749 11.65 -3.53 -11.86
CA THR A 749 12.54 -2.66 -12.66
C THR A 749 12.03 -2.52 -14.09
N ILE A 750 11.64 -3.64 -14.72
CA ILE A 750 11.11 -3.66 -16.10
C ILE A 750 9.81 -2.85 -16.19
N LEU A 751 8.90 -3.04 -15.23
CA LEU A 751 7.66 -2.27 -15.15
C LEU A 751 7.94 -0.78 -15.12
N LEU A 752 8.81 -0.32 -14.22
CA LEU A 752 9.09 1.11 -14.04
C LEU A 752 9.78 1.72 -15.26
N SER A 753 10.75 1.01 -15.85
CA SER A 753 11.41 1.42 -17.09
C SER A 753 10.41 1.60 -18.23
N ARG A 754 9.57 0.59 -18.46
CA ARG A 754 8.58 0.65 -19.54
C ARG A 754 7.49 1.69 -19.27
N ALA A 755 7.06 1.84 -18.02
CA ALA A 755 6.10 2.88 -17.63
C ALA A 755 6.67 4.28 -17.89
N LYS A 756 7.94 4.53 -17.57
CA LYS A 756 8.63 5.79 -17.90
C LYS A 756 8.63 6.06 -19.40
N GLU A 757 9.03 5.08 -20.22
CA GLU A 757 9.06 5.23 -21.69
C GLU A 757 7.69 5.60 -22.26
N VAL A 758 6.65 4.90 -21.82
CA VAL A 758 5.27 5.14 -22.28
C VAL A 758 4.77 6.51 -21.82
N GLU A 759 5.12 6.94 -20.61
CA GLU A 759 4.75 8.27 -20.10
C GLU A 759 5.42 9.39 -20.91
N LEU A 760 6.69 9.22 -21.32
CA LEU A 760 7.42 10.20 -22.13
C LEU A 760 6.84 10.37 -23.54
N GLN A 761 6.13 9.37 -24.05
CA GLN A 761 5.46 9.41 -25.35
C GLN A 761 4.05 10.05 -25.30
N GLN A 762 3.50 10.27 -24.10
CA GLN A 762 2.16 10.82 -23.93
C GLN A 762 2.15 12.36 -23.85
N PRO A 763 1.07 13.01 -24.33
CA PRO A 763 0.94 14.46 -24.28
C PRO A 763 0.82 14.96 -22.82
N GLN A 764 1.64 15.97 -22.48
CA GLN A 764 1.77 16.54 -21.14
C GLN A 764 0.79 17.71 -20.85
N GLY A 765 -0.26 17.87 -21.67
CA GLY A 765 -1.25 18.94 -21.52
C GLY A 765 -2.23 18.70 -20.35
N LYS A 766 -3.46 19.24 -20.46
CA LYS A 766 -4.52 19.16 -19.41
C LYS A 766 -4.87 17.74 -18.92
N SER A 767 -4.47 16.68 -19.62
CA SER A 767 -4.70 15.29 -19.22
C SER A 767 -3.63 14.72 -18.28
N ALA A 768 -2.54 15.47 -18.02
CA ALA A 768 -1.50 15.05 -17.11
C ALA A 768 -1.96 15.11 -15.65
N PRO A 769 -1.67 14.09 -14.84
CA PRO A 769 -1.93 14.13 -13.41
C PRO A 769 -1.04 15.20 -12.75
N ASN A 770 -1.60 15.88 -11.76
CA ASN A 770 -0.91 16.90 -10.98
C ASN A 770 -0.41 16.40 -9.62
N ASP A 771 -0.66 15.12 -9.30
CA ASP A 771 -0.36 14.48 -8.02
C ASP A 771 0.60 13.28 -8.14
N HIS A 772 1.06 12.93 -9.35
CA HIS A 772 2.05 11.86 -9.58
C HIS A 772 2.74 11.91 -10.95
N LEU A 773 3.85 11.17 -11.10
CA LEU A 773 4.68 11.14 -12.30
C LEU A 773 4.28 10.09 -13.35
N LEU A 774 3.85 8.89 -12.97
CA LEU A 774 3.54 7.80 -13.91
C LEU A 774 2.04 7.51 -13.94
N ARG A 775 1.37 7.77 -15.07
CA ARG A 775 -0.07 7.54 -15.20
C ARG A 775 -0.42 6.06 -15.10
N TRP A 776 -1.67 5.80 -14.73
CA TRP A 776 -2.27 4.47 -14.75
C TRP A 776 -1.95 3.68 -16.03
N ASN A 777 -2.23 4.25 -17.20
CA ASN A 777 -2.01 3.57 -18.48
C ASN A 777 -0.53 3.21 -18.71
N SER A 778 0.38 4.08 -18.28
CA SER A 778 1.82 3.86 -18.35
C SER A 778 2.25 2.70 -17.44
N LEU A 779 1.70 2.62 -16.23
CA LEU A 779 1.92 1.50 -15.31
C LEU A 779 1.33 0.18 -15.83
N THR A 780 0.14 0.21 -16.46
CA THR A 780 -0.45 -0.98 -17.10
C THR A 780 0.46 -1.51 -18.21
N LYS A 781 0.99 -0.63 -19.08
CA LYS A 781 1.99 -1.02 -20.09
C LYS A 781 3.30 -1.52 -19.49
N GLY A 782 3.68 -1.00 -18.33
CA GLY A 782 4.80 -1.52 -17.55
C GLY A 782 4.54 -2.95 -17.05
N LEU A 783 3.35 -3.21 -16.51
CA LEU A 783 2.95 -4.55 -16.05
C LEU A 783 2.89 -5.56 -17.19
N GLU A 784 2.39 -5.16 -18.36
CA GLU A 784 2.41 -6.02 -19.56
C GLU A 784 3.85 -6.45 -19.88
N ALA A 785 4.81 -5.51 -19.90
CA ALA A 785 6.22 -5.83 -20.16
C ALA A 785 6.85 -6.70 -19.07
N ALA A 786 6.55 -6.43 -17.80
CA ALA A 786 7.00 -7.25 -16.68
C ALA A 786 6.43 -8.68 -16.74
N SER A 787 5.18 -8.82 -17.18
CA SER A 787 4.52 -10.11 -17.40
C SER A 787 5.20 -10.90 -18.52
N ILE A 788 5.51 -10.25 -19.65
CA ILE A 788 6.24 -10.87 -20.76
C ILE A 788 7.60 -11.40 -20.29
N GLU A 789 8.40 -10.59 -19.59
CA GLU A 789 9.70 -11.05 -19.07
C GLU A 789 9.56 -12.26 -18.14
N ARG A 790 8.56 -12.24 -17.25
CA ARG A 790 8.34 -13.34 -16.32
C ARG A 790 7.87 -14.62 -17.04
N CYS A 791 7.06 -14.49 -18.07
CA CYS A 791 6.63 -15.59 -18.92
C CYS A 791 7.79 -16.20 -19.73
N ASP A 792 8.70 -15.38 -20.24
CA ASP A 792 9.91 -15.86 -20.92
C ASP A 792 10.87 -16.54 -19.92
N ALA A 793 11.01 -15.97 -18.72
CA ALA A 793 11.82 -16.55 -17.66
C ALA A 793 11.29 -17.91 -17.20
N ILE A 794 9.97 -18.07 -17.01
CA ILE A 794 9.38 -19.35 -16.58
C ILE A 794 9.43 -20.41 -17.70
N LYS A 795 9.32 -20.01 -18.97
CA LYS A 795 9.55 -20.91 -20.12
C LYS A 795 10.97 -21.47 -20.14
N ASN A 796 11.96 -20.61 -19.90
CA ASN A 796 13.37 -21.02 -19.84
C ASN A 796 13.68 -21.87 -18.60
N GLU A 797 13.00 -21.64 -17.48
CA GLU A 797 13.16 -22.41 -16.24
C GLU A 797 12.53 -23.80 -16.31
N TYR A 798 11.43 -23.95 -17.03
CA TYR A 798 10.69 -25.22 -17.13
C TYR A 798 10.44 -25.62 -18.58
N PRO A 799 11.48 -25.99 -19.35
CA PRO A 799 11.34 -26.37 -20.76
C PRO A 799 10.37 -27.53 -20.98
N GLU A 800 10.22 -28.43 -19.99
CA GLU A 800 9.29 -29.55 -20.02
C GLU A 800 7.81 -29.12 -20.09
N LEU A 801 7.50 -27.87 -19.71
CA LEU A 801 6.17 -27.28 -19.76
C LEU A 801 5.96 -26.35 -20.98
N SER A 802 6.89 -26.32 -21.94
CA SER A 802 6.82 -25.38 -23.07
C SER A 802 5.54 -25.50 -23.90
N GLU A 803 5.06 -26.72 -24.17
CA GLU A 803 3.79 -26.93 -24.90
C GLU A 803 2.61 -26.34 -24.12
N PHE A 804 2.60 -26.52 -22.80
CA PHE A 804 1.58 -25.93 -21.94
C PHE A 804 1.62 -24.40 -22.01
N PHE A 805 2.79 -23.79 -21.83
CA PHE A 805 2.94 -22.33 -21.83
C PHE A 805 2.59 -21.68 -23.18
N ASN A 806 2.83 -22.36 -24.29
CA ASN A 806 2.49 -21.84 -25.61
C ASN A 806 0.98 -21.87 -25.91
N ASN A 807 0.25 -22.81 -25.29
CA ASN A 807 -1.17 -23.03 -25.56
C ASN A 807 -2.09 -22.57 -24.41
N ILE A 808 -1.54 -22.14 -23.27
CA ILE A 808 -2.35 -21.76 -22.09
C ILE A 808 -3.30 -20.59 -22.35
N GLY A 809 -3.04 -19.75 -23.36
CA GLY A 809 -3.95 -18.65 -23.77
C GLY A 809 -5.34 -19.13 -24.22
N ASP A 810 -5.48 -20.42 -24.57
CA ASP A 810 -6.78 -21.05 -24.85
C ASP A 810 -7.61 -21.25 -23.58
N LEU A 811 -6.96 -21.33 -22.41
CA LEU A 811 -7.62 -21.29 -21.12
C LEU A 811 -7.91 -19.82 -20.75
N GLY A 812 -9.06 -19.59 -20.12
CA GLY A 812 -9.32 -18.29 -19.48
C GLY A 812 -8.44 -18.10 -18.25
N SER A 813 -8.40 -16.88 -17.72
CA SER A 813 -7.78 -16.58 -16.42
C SER A 813 -8.38 -17.36 -15.24
N LEU A 814 -9.63 -17.82 -15.39
CA LEU A 814 -10.36 -18.70 -14.47
C LEU A 814 -10.85 -19.92 -15.23
N PHE A 815 -10.66 -21.11 -14.68
CA PHE A 815 -11.13 -22.36 -15.29
C PHE A 815 -11.44 -23.44 -14.25
N SER A 816 -12.21 -24.43 -14.70
CA SER A 816 -12.53 -25.63 -13.93
C SER A 816 -11.43 -26.69 -14.05
N GLU A 817 -11.39 -27.62 -13.11
CA GLU A 817 -10.49 -28.76 -13.14
C GLU A 817 -10.69 -29.62 -14.38
N LYS A 818 -11.95 -29.76 -14.82
CA LYS A 818 -12.28 -30.48 -16.05
C LYS A 818 -11.59 -29.85 -17.26
N GLN A 819 -11.63 -28.52 -17.42
CA GLN A 819 -10.97 -27.84 -18.52
C GLN A 819 -9.45 -28.04 -18.52
N LEU A 820 -8.82 -27.98 -17.35
CA LEU A 820 -7.38 -28.22 -17.23
C LEU A 820 -7.02 -29.69 -17.53
N LYS A 821 -7.84 -30.63 -17.09
CA LYS A 821 -7.65 -32.06 -17.34
C LYS A 821 -7.84 -32.39 -18.82
N ASP A 822 -8.85 -31.82 -19.47
CA ASP A 822 -9.07 -31.96 -20.91
C ASP A 822 -7.88 -31.37 -21.71
N PHE A 823 -7.30 -30.27 -21.25
CA PHE A 823 -6.10 -29.68 -21.83
C PHE A 823 -4.89 -30.62 -21.71
N TRP A 824 -4.63 -31.10 -20.49
CA TRP A 824 -3.55 -32.07 -20.23
C TRP A 824 -3.71 -33.34 -21.07
N GLN A 825 -4.94 -33.84 -21.21
CA GLN A 825 -5.24 -35.04 -22.00
C GLN A 825 -4.93 -34.88 -23.49
N LYS A 826 -5.06 -33.67 -24.06
CA LYS A 826 -4.80 -33.40 -25.47
C LYS A 826 -3.32 -33.23 -25.81
N SER A 827 -2.48 -32.93 -24.84
CA SER A 827 -1.05 -32.69 -25.04
C SER A 827 -0.26 -33.99 -24.90
N THR A 828 0.26 -34.48 -26.03
CA THR A 828 1.09 -35.70 -26.05
C THR A 828 2.43 -35.50 -25.33
N GLN A 829 3.00 -34.30 -25.34
CA GLN A 829 4.26 -34.02 -24.63
C GLN A 829 4.07 -34.02 -23.11
N LEU A 830 2.97 -33.46 -22.60
CA LEU A 830 2.72 -33.46 -21.15
C LEU A 830 2.54 -34.87 -20.58
N HIS A 831 1.92 -35.80 -21.33
CA HIS A 831 1.84 -37.22 -20.93
C HIS A 831 3.19 -37.92 -20.90
N THR A 832 4.14 -37.51 -21.77
CA THR A 832 5.50 -38.07 -21.73
C THR A 832 6.34 -37.55 -20.56
N GLN A 833 5.98 -36.39 -20.00
CA GLN A 833 6.72 -35.74 -18.92
C GLN A 833 6.09 -35.98 -17.54
N PHE A 834 4.78 -36.22 -17.47
CA PHE A 834 4.04 -36.40 -16.22
C PHE A 834 3.19 -37.67 -16.27
N ASP A 835 3.51 -38.64 -15.40
CA ASP A 835 2.82 -39.93 -15.34
C ASP A 835 1.35 -39.82 -14.89
N ALA A 836 1.01 -38.73 -14.18
CA ALA A 836 -0.33 -38.50 -13.64
C ALA A 836 -0.69 -37.01 -13.65
N PHE A 837 -1.99 -36.73 -13.84
CA PHE A 837 -2.54 -35.38 -13.79
C PHE A 837 -2.24 -34.67 -12.46
N ASP A 838 -2.28 -35.39 -11.33
CA ASP A 838 -2.02 -34.81 -10.02
C ASP A 838 -0.57 -34.31 -9.89
N THR A 839 0.39 -34.99 -10.53
CA THR A 839 1.80 -34.57 -10.56
C THR A 839 1.96 -33.30 -11.40
N PHE A 840 1.29 -33.23 -12.55
CA PHE A 840 1.24 -32.03 -13.39
C PHE A 840 0.60 -30.84 -12.65
N LEU A 841 -0.57 -31.06 -12.03
CA LEU A 841 -1.27 -30.04 -11.25
C LEU A 841 -0.40 -29.53 -10.08
N LYS A 842 0.23 -30.46 -9.35
CA LYS A 842 1.15 -30.12 -8.28
C LYS A 842 2.32 -29.29 -8.80
N ARG A 843 2.92 -29.65 -9.94
CA ARG A 843 4.00 -28.88 -10.56
C ARG A 843 3.57 -27.45 -10.88
N LEU A 844 2.38 -27.25 -11.46
CA LEU A 844 1.86 -25.91 -11.77
C LEU A 844 1.62 -25.04 -10.51
N LYS A 845 1.21 -25.67 -9.39
CA LYS A 845 1.11 -24.99 -8.09
C LYS A 845 2.48 -24.68 -7.49
N ASP A 846 3.42 -25.63 -7.58
CA ASP A 846 4.78 -25.51 -7.04
C ASP A 846 5.62 -24.46 -7.77
N ILE A 847 5.32 -24.16 -9.05
CA ILE A 847 5.90 -23.02 -9.80
C ILE A 847 5.10 -21.72 -9.64
N GLY A 848 4.02 -21.75 -8.84
CA GLY A 848 3.21 -20.58 -8.48
C GLY A 848 2.40 -20.00 -9.61
N MET A 849 2.07 -20.82 -10.60
CA MET A 849 1.24 -20.40 -11.71
C MET A 849 -0.25 -20.44 -11.37
N LEU A 850 -0.68 -21.43 -10.57
CA LEU A 850 -2.09 -21.69 -10.26
C LEU A 850 -2.45 -21.39 -8.80
N GLN A 851 -3.59 -20.75 -8.59
CA GLN A 851 -4.23 -20.52 -7.30
C GLN A 851 -5.54 -21.31 -7.19
N ASP A 852 -5.78 -21.95 -6.04
CA ASP A 852 -7.05 -22.62 -5.73
C ASP A 852 -8.16 -21.61 -5.40
N LYS A 853 -9.35 -21.78 -5.99
CA LYS A 853 -10.54 -20.98 -5.68
C LYS A 853 -11.52 -21.80 -4.84
N LYS A 854 -11.32 -21.80 -3.52
CA LYS A 854 -12.10 -22.61 -2.55
C LYS A 854 -13.59 -22.28 -2.45
N TYR A 855 -14.05 -21.15 -2.99
CA TYR A 855 -15.41 -20.64 -2.79
C TYR A 855 -16.22 -20.43 -4.08
N SER A 856 -15.68 -20.78 -5.25
CA SER A 856 -16.43 -20.66 -6.51
C SER A 856 -17.04 -21.99 -6.90
N GLN A 857 -18.37 -22.02 -7.10
CA GLN A 857 -19.06 -23.22 -7.63
C GLN A 857 -18.76 -23.47 -9.12
N LYS A 858 -18.17 -22.49 -9.83
CA LYS A 858 -17.96 -22.52 -11.28
C LYS A 858 -16.51 -22.73 -11.71
N TYR A 859 -15.55 -22.29 -10.90
CA TYR A 859 -14.13 -22.32 -11.24
C TYR A 859 -13.31 -22.91 -10.09
N ASN A 860 -12.39 -23.82 -10.40
CA ASN A 860 -11.52 -24.45 -9.40
C ASN A 860 -10.19 -23.72 -9.28
N TYR A 861 -9.70 -23.16 -10.39
CA TYR A 861 -8.36 -22.61 -10.51
C TYR A 861 -8.36 -21.22 -11.13
N ALA A 862 -7.36 -20.42 -10.76
CA ALA A 862 -7.03 -19.14 -11.36
C ALA A 862 -5.54 -19.07 -11.69
N ILE A 863 -5.20 -18.44 -12.81
CA ILE A 863 -3.80 -18.14 -13.15
C ILE A 863 -3.39 -16.87 -12.40
N ALA A 864 -2.18 -16.89 -11.82
CA ALA A 864 -1.64 -15.72 -11.15
C ALA A 864 -1.48 -14.54 -12.13
N ASN A 865 -1.79 -13.34 -11.66
CA ASN A 865 -1.89 -12.15 -12.50
C ASN A 865 -0.61 -11.82 -13.29
N ILE A 866 0.56 -12.11 -12.71
CA ILE A 866 1.86 -11.85 -13.34
C ILE A 866 2.07 -12.61 -14.65
N TYR A 867 1.32 -13.68 -14.93
CA TYR A 867 1.47 -14.47 -16.15
C TYR A 867 0.43 -14.16 -17.23
N ILE A 868 -0.57 -13.32 -16.90
CA ILE A 868 -1.75 -13.14 -17.77
C ILE A 868 -1.37 -12.52 -19.11
N ASP A 869 -0.73 -11.36 -19.09
CA ASP A 869 -0.44 -10.60 -20.31
C ASP A 869 0.65 -11.30 -21.14
N GLY A 870 1.71 -11.81 -20.50
CA GLY A 870 2.83 -12.47 -21.16
C GLY A 870 2.48 -13.79 -21.85
N PHE A 871 1.44 -14.51 -21.40
CA PHE A 871 0.91 -15.69 -22.09
C PHE A 871 -0.37 -15.42 -22.89
N ASN A 872 -0.79 -14.16 -23.05
CA ASN A 872 -2.00 -13.77 -23.78
C ASN A 872 -3.28 -14.46 -23.24
N ILE A 873 -3.39 -14.63 -21.93
CA ILE A 873 -4.53 -15.30 -21.29
C ILE A 873 -5.74 -14.35 -21.24
N ARG A 874 -6.92 -14.87 -21.58
CA ARG A 874 -8.15 -14.08 -21.62
C ARG A 874 -8.70 -13.81 -20.22
N THR A 875 -8.89 -12.53 -19.87
CA THR A 875 -9.61 -12.13 -18.65
C THR A 875 -11.13 -12.11 -18.90
N MET A 876 -11.92 -12.44 -17.87
CA MET A 876 -13.38 -12.40 -17.99
C MET A 876 -13.84 -10.95 -18.22
N GLY A 877 -14.31 -10.63 -19.42
CA GLY A 877 -14.84 -9.30 -19.78
C GLY A 877 -14.31 -8.69 -21.09
N GLN A 878 -13.23 -9.22 -21.69
CA GLN A 878 -12.81 -8.79 -23.03
C GLN A 878 -13.68 -9.46 -24.11
N LYS A 879 -14.61 -8.70 -24.71
CA LYS A 879 -15.17 -9.04 -26.04
C LYS A 879 -14.09 -8.78 -27.10
N ASN A 880 -13.98 -9.69 -28.07
CA ASN A 880 -13.06 -9.62 -29.21
C ASN A 880 -13.03 -8.23 -29.87
N ASN A 881 -11.89 -7.54 -29.76
CA ASN A 881 -11.51 -6.47 -30.70
C ASN A 881 -10.46 -6.97 -31.72
N SER A 882 -10.49 -8.26 -32.04
CA SER A 882 -9.80 -8.81 -33.22
C SER A 882 -10.75 -8.78 -34.42
N ALA A 883 -11.14 -7.59 -34.86
CA ALA A 883 -11.51 -7.41 -36.26
C ALA A 883 -10.20 -7.21 -37.02
N GLN A 884 -9.87 -8.17 -37.87
CA GLN A 884 -8.77 -8.11 -38.81
C GLN A 884 -8.80 -6.75 -39.53
N VAL A 885 -7.75 -5.95 -39.37
CA VAL A 885 -7.44 -4.90 -40.34
C VAL A 885 -6.89 -5.65 -41.55
N PRO A 886 -7.56 -5.61 -42.71
CA PRO A 886 -7.01 -6.21 -43.91
C PRO A 886 -5.76 -5.43 -44.31
N ILE A 887 -4.68 -6.16 -44.54
CA ILE A 887 -3.49 -5.68 -45.23
C ILE A 887 -3.95 -5.19 -46.60
N SER A 888 -3.88 -3.88 -46.82
CA SER A 888 -3.95 -3.30 -48.15
C SER A 888 -2.52 -3.08 -48.65
N ASP A 889 -2.19 -3.76 -49.73
CA ASP A 889 -0.96 -3.59 -50.51
C ASP A 889 -0.76 -2.13 -50.97
N ALA A 890 0.40 -1.56 -50.66
CA ALA A 890 1.20 -0.64 -51.50
C ALA A 890 2.54 -0.35 -50.82
#